data_AF-A0A1F2UY92-F1
#
_entry.id   AF-A0A1F2UY92-F1
#
_cell.length_a   1.000
_cell.length_b   1.000
_cell.length_c   1.000
_cell.angle_alpha   90.00
_cell.angle_beta   90.00
_cell.angle_gamma   90.00
#
_symmetry.space_group_name_H-M   'P 1'
#
loop_
_entity.id
_entity.type
_entity.pdbx_description
1 polymer ?
#
loop_
_entity_poly.entity_id
_entity_poly.type
_entity_poly.pdbx_seq_one_letter_code
_entity_poly.pdbx_strand_id
1 'polypeptide(L)'
;MLSRHQYLHGFGLHHDGAGRFDSITPVVQDGIVIARGISTSKETTYLRYFDSFTNTTGEERLVHVAWGGAAGAFDDGGRVAVAATASGDRRIDPADSFVTVMQNAKGVANPASGPSGHGPSAHVLGTKAGVRIAVGDMFGDPFVDQWPGYDPAHIGYVFSLRLRPGQTLALVTFVVKGLSEVYDPRGGYPLPFKDALITGEAVYSGADAKVPAAGSEIAGVTDVARQLAKAPDLRGLTARQRAQIANWDLPARPDPPAFTVFEKTVSELQNAMTGGEVTSEDITREYLARLSLYDRQGPAFRSVLAINPRAIADARGRDADRTAGRVLSAFHGVPIVFKDNIDAVELPTTGGSRALLDHRPRLDSRVAAGMKRGGAVVLGKANLDEFPFGDFGISTVGGTVGNAYDPSLSTAGSSGGSATAVAASLAALGFGTDTCNSLSNPGSFASLATIRTTRGLTSRAGVMPLNTYNDAVGPMGKSVRDVALALDLVTGADPEDPVTADAAAHIAGSFAQDLEAATLKGKRIGAFRQRFVGFTGEREVAQNMERVIKDLQAQGAVVVDVDIPDYDAKYAAARGAAPGSLRAAWTAYLSRGSKPGDKVLTIQDLLASGKLAPVSARRLEGALAPAPTGAALDEVTRRFFAGRDAFRQIFVDLMDRQKLDAMLYPANHARPHTHEGGLERYGSEPGTCEESAATGLPQVTVPAGFIGGRYPVGISLLGRMWDDKRLLELAAAYERATRHRRPPTTVK
;
A
#
# COMPACT_ATOMS: atom_id res chain seq x y z
N MET A 1 -8.22 -7.41 -25.29
CA MET A 1 -8.71 -7.70 -23.92
C MET A 1 -9.10 -6.37 -23.35
N LEU A 2 -10.38 -6.08 -23.16
CA LEU A 2 -10.82 -4.80 -22.62
C LEU A 2 -10.43 -4.78 -21.14
N SER A 3 -9.49 -3.92 -20.74
CA SER A 3 -9.32 -3.62 -19.32
C SER A 3 -10.66 -3.05 -18.83
N ARG A 4 -11.32 -3.76 -17.92
CA ARG A 4 -12.52 -3.27 -17.26
C ARG A 4 -12.12 -2.96 -15.82
N HIS A 5 -12.58 -1.83 -15.30
CA HIS A 5 -12.55 -1.49 -13.86
C HIS A 5 -11.19 -1.11 -13.26
N GLN A 6 -10.47 -0.15 -13.86
CA GLN A 6 -9.28 0.45 -13.22
C GLN A 6 -9.52 1.95 -13.00
N TYR A 7 -9.26 2.45 -11.79
CA TYR A 7 -9.12 3.89 -11.63
C TYR A 7 -7.85 4.36 -12.33
N LEU A 8 -7.82 5.61 -12.77
CA LEU A 8 -6.62 6.21 -13.35
C LEU A 8 -5.72 6.75 -12.22
N HIS A 9 -4.51 6.21 -12.09
CA HIS A 9 -3.54 6.60 -11.08
C HIS A 9 -2.14 6.75 -11.70
N GLY A 10 -1.19 7.28 -10.93
CA GLY A 10 0.21 7.32 -11.37
C GLY A 10 0.53 8.41 -12.41
N PHE A 11 -0.29 9.46 -12.56
CA PHE A 11 0.01 10.56 -13.49
C PHE A 11 1.36 11.26 -13.23
N GLY A 12 1.96 11.09 -12.05
CA GLY A 12 3.21 11.72 -11.67
C GLY A 12 3.06 13.24 -11.81
N LEU A 13 2.35 13.88 -10.90
CA LEU A 13 2.02 15.29 -11.07
C LEU A 13 3.20 16.20 -10.67
N HIS A 14 3.59 17.10 -11.57
CA HIS A 14 4.55 18.16 -11.29
C HIS A 14 3.82 19.47 -11.04
N HIS A 15 4.09 20.10 -9.89
CA HIS A 15 3.59 21.44 -9.57
C HIS A 15 4.47 22.51 -10.22
N ASP A 16 3.87 23.43 -10.96
CA ASP A 16 4.57 24.50 -11.69
C ASP A 16 4.96 25.72 -10.82
N GLY A 17 4.59 25.72 -9.54
CA GLY A 17 4.81 26.84 -8.62
C GLY A 17 3.71 27.91 -8.65
N ALA A 18 2.76 27.83 -9.59
CA ALA A 18 1.68 28.80 -9.80
C ALA A 18 0.28 28.19 -9.61
N GLY A 19 0.17 27.06 -8.90
CA GLY A 19 -1.10 26.42 -8.60
C GLY A 19 -1.61 25.54 -9.74
N ARG A 20 -0.71 24.98 -10.56
CA ARG A 20 -1.05 23.96 -11.55
C ARG A 20 -0.20 22.72 -11.36
N PHE A 21 -0.83 21.58 -11.57
CA PHE A 21 -0.21 20.27 -11.58
C PHE A 21 -0.39 19.65 -12.96
N ASP A 22 0.69 19.24 -13.62
CA ASP A 22 0.63 18.52 -14.89
C ASP A 22 1.24 17.13 -14.74
N SER A 23 0.66 16.14 -15.43
CA SER A 23 1.23 14.81 -15.53
C SER A 23 2.59 14.87 -16.23
N ILE A 24 3.66 14.50 -15.53
CA ILE A 24 4.97 14.22 -16.13
C ILE A 24 5.11 12.74 -16.52
N THR A 25 4.14 11.90 -16.16
CA THR A 25 4.05 10.53 -16.64
C THR A 25 2.60 10.23 -17.07
N PRO A 26 2.28 10.25 -18.38
CA PRO A 26 0.94 9.91 -18.83
C PRO A 26 0.62 8.45 -18.52
N VAL A 27 -0.65 8.17 -18.25
CA VAL A 27 -1.17 6.81 -18.07
C VAL A 27 -1.42 6.22 -19.45
N VAL A 28 -0.98 4.99 -19.72
CA VAL A 28 -1.20 4.34 -21.02
C VAL A 28 -1.98 3.05 -20.80
N GLN A 29 -3.20 2.99 -21.33
CA GLN A 29 -4.10 1.87 -21.13
C GLN A 29 -4.69 1.39 -22.46
N ASP A 30 -4.43 0.13 -22.84
CA ASP A 30 -4.95 -0.49 -24.08
C ASP A 30 -4.72 0.38 -25.35
N GLY A 31 -3.58 1.08 -25.40
CA GLY A 31 -3.24 2.01 -26.49
C GLY A 31 -4.02 3.33 -26.46
N ILE A 32 -4.58 3.69 -25.31
CA ILE A 32 -5.08 5.03 -25.00
C ILE A 32 -4.07 5.72 -24.08
N VAL A 33 -3.48 6.82 -24.53
CA VAL A 33 -2.62 7.67 -23.71
C VAL A 33 -3.47 8.72 -23.02
N ILE A 34 -3.39 8.77 -21.70
CA ILE A 34 -4.18 9.62 -20.82
C ILE A 34 -3.26 10.57 -20.08
N ALA A 35 -3.47 11.87 -20.25
CA ALA A 35 -2.72 12.91 -19.53
C ALA A 35 -3.67 13.75 -18.68
N ARG A 36 -3.18 14.22 -17.52
CA ARG A 36 -3.97 14.99 -16.56
C ARG A 36 -3.31 16.33 -16.27
N GLY A 37 -4.09 17.39 -16.35
CA GLY A 37 -3.77 18.70 -15.79
C GLY A 37 -4.77 19.07 -14.69
N ILE A 38 -4.29 19.50 -13.53
CA ILE A 38 -5.11 20.01 -12.44
C ILE A 38 -4.75 21.48 -12.22
N SER A 39 -5.72 22.37 -12.33
CA SER A 39 -5.57 23.77 -11.93
C SER A 39 -6.20 23.96 -10.56
N THR A 40 -5.40 24.47 -9.62
CA THR A 40 -5.79 24.75 -8.23
C THR A 40 -5.61 26.24 -7.91
N SER A 41 -5.77 27.12 -8.91
CA SER A 41 -5.56 28.58 -8.79
C SER A 41 -6.18 29.15 -7.52
N LYS A 42 -5.41 29.96 -6.78
CA LYS A 42 -5.90 30.69 -5.60
C LYS A 42 -6.97 31.73 -5.97
N GLU A 43 -7.07 32.13 -7.23
CA GLU A 43 -8.04 33.13 -7.69
C GLU A 43 -9.42 32.53 -8.01
N THR A 44 -9.55 31.20 -8.00
CA THR A 44 -10.81 30.50 -8.30
C THR A 44 -11.30 29.69 -7.11
N THR A 45 -12.62 29.59 -6.97
CA THR A 45 -13.30 28.77 -5.96
C THR A 45 -13.47 27.31 -6.39
N TYR A 46 -12.76 26.87 -7.42
CA TYR A 46 -12.88 25.52 -7.97
C TYR A 46 -11.54 24.97 -8.42
N LEU A 47 -11.40 23.65 -8.35
CA LEU A 47 -10.37 22.87 -9.02
C LEU A 47 -10.85 22.57 -10.44
N ARG A 48 -9.95 22.65 -11.42
CA ARG A 48 -10.22 22.22 -12.79
C ARG A 48 -9.35 21.03 -13.14
N TYR A 49 -9.99 19.92 -13.47
CA TYR A 49 -9.36 18.73 -14.03
C TYR A 49 -9.49 18.77 -15.56
N PHE A 50 -8.37 18.53 -16.25
CA PHE A 50 -8.28 18.39 -17.69
C PHE A 50 -7.66 17.03 -17.98
N ASP A 51 -8.48 16.06 -18.39
CA ASP A 51 -8.04 14.72 -18.75
C ASP A 51 -8.13 14.56 -20.27
N SER A 52 -7.00 14.37 -20.95
CA SER A 52 -6.97 14.07 -22.39
C SER A 52 -6.81 12.58 -22.63
N PHE A 53 -7.49 12.04 -23.65
CA PHE A 53 -7.49 10.63 -24.04
C PHE A 53 -7.12 10.55 -25.52
N THR A 54 -5.96 9.97 -25.83
CA THR A 54 -5.42 9.87 -27.19
C THR A 54 -5.35 8.41 -27.63
N ASN A 55 -6.03 8.05 -28.71
CA ASN A 55 -5.96 6.69 -29.26
C ASN A 55 -4.72 6.52 -30.14
N THR A 56 -3.75 5.73 -29.67
CA THR A 56 -2.50 5.41 -30.38
C THR A 56 -2.56 4.06 -31.09
N THR A 57 -3.74 3.43 -31.19
CA THR A 57 -3.92 2.17 -31.92
C THR A 57 -4.35 2.40 -33.36
N GLY A 58 -4.16 1.38 -34.21
CA GLY A 58 -4.59 1.41 -35.62
C GLY A 58 -6.11 1.22 -35.83
N GLU A 59 -6.89 1.07 -34.76
CA GLU A 59 -8.35 0.85 -34.83
C GLU A 59 -9.13 1.84 -33.95
N GLU A 60 -10.41 2.04 -34.25
CA GLU A 60 -11.28 2.86 -33.41
C GLU A 60 -11.44 2.24 -32.02
N ARG A 61 -11.42 3.09 -30.99
CA ARG A 61 -11.60 2.68 -29.59
C ARG A 61 -12.81 3.37 -28.98
N LEU A 62 -13.63 2.57 -28.28
CA LEU A 62 -14.65 3.09 -27.38
C LEU A 62 -14.10 3.04 -25.96
N VAL A 63 -14.04 4.19 -25.30
CA VAL A 63 -13.50 4.34 -23.95
C VAL A 63 -14.61 4.81 -23.03
N HIS A 64 -14.92 4.01 -22.02
CA HIS A 64 -15.77 4.43 -20.91
C HIS A 64 -14.89 4.97 -19.79
N VAL A 65 -15.20 6.17 -19.31
CA VAL A 65 -14.45 6.85 -18.23
C VAL A 65 -15.43 7.20 -17.13
N ALA A 66 -15.21 6.71 -15.92
CA ALA A 66 -15.93 7.19 -14.75
C ALA A 66 -15.12 8.32 -14.10
N TRP A 67 -15.75 9.44 -13.77
CA TRP A 67 -15.14 10.53 -12.99
C TRP A 67 -16.07 10.91 -11.84
N GLY A 68 -15.53 11.23 -10.66
CA GLY A 68 -16.31 11.46 -9.44
C GLY A 68 -15.54 11.01 -8.19
N GLY A 69 -16.22 10.80 -7.07
CA GLY A 69 -15.57 10.49 -5.79
C GLY A 69 -16.53 10.43 -4.60
N ALA A 70 -15.98 10.32 -3.40
CA ALA A 70 -16.75 10.42 -2.16
C ALA A 70 -17.25 11.86 -1.96
N ALA A 71 -18.46 12.02 -1.41
CA ALA A 71 -19.04 13.32 -1.08
C ALA A 71 -18.78 13.74 0.39
N GLY A 72 -17.97 12.99 1.13
CA GLY A 72 -17.67 13.16 2.56
C GLY A 72 -17.73 11.83 3.33
N ALA A 73 -17.17 11.78 4.54
CA ALA A 73 -17.37 10.69 5.51
C ALA A 73 -17.50 11.28 6.93
N PHE A 74 -18.49 10.85 7.71
CA PHE A 74 -18.66 11.21 9.12
C PHE A 74 -19.13 9.99 9.92
N ASP A 75 -18.61 9.80 11.15
CA ASP A 75 -18.92 8.65 12.01
C ASP A 75 -20.38 8.59 12.51
N ASP A 76 -21.17 9.64 12.26
CA ASP A 76 -22.61 9.72 12.57
C ASP A 76 -23.51 10.21 11.40
N GLY A 77 -22.94 10.34 10.19
CA GLY A 77 -23.51 11.09 9.06
C GLY A 77 -24.75 10.48 8.40
N GLY A 78 -25.71 11.34 8.05
CA GLY A 78 -26.89 10.97 7.26
C GLY A 78 -26.56 10.72 5.78
N ARG A 79 -27.53 10.21 5.02
CA ARG A 79 -27.38 9.91 3.58
C ARG A 79 -26.99 11.17 2.78
N VAL A 80 -26.09 11.02 1.80
CA VAL A 80 -25.88 12.02 0.74
C VAL A 80 -27.20 12.29 0.02
N ALA A 81 -27.50 13.56 -0.26
CA ALA A 81 -28.67 14.00 -1.01
C ALA A 81 -28.27 14.85 -2.21
N VAL A 82 -29.00 14.67 -3.34
CA VAL A 82 -28.88 15.54 -4.51
C VAL A 82 -29.59 16.86 -4.20
N ALA A 83 -28.80 17.94 -4.16
CA ALA A 83 -29.25 19.28 -3.83
C ALA A 83 -29.91 19.96 -5.04
N ALA A 84 -29.22 19.92 -6.18
CA ALA A 84 -29.63 20.56 -7.42
C ALA A 84 -28.95 19.88 -8.61
N THR A 85 -29.63 19.87 -9.74
CA THR A 85 -29.12 19.43 -11.04
C THR A 85 -29.42 20.48 -12.11
N ALA A 86 -28.87 20.31 -13.31
CA ALA A 86 -29.14 21.22 -14.42
C ALA A 86 -30.57 21.10 -14.97
N SER A 87 -31.21 19.94 -14.82
CA SER A 87 -32.63 19.73 -15.11
C SER A 87 -33.55 20.41 -14.09
N GLY A 88 -33.03 20.82 -12.93
CA GLY A 88 -33.78 21.45 -11.85
C GLY A 88 -34.51 20.48 -10.93
N ASP A 89 -34.23 19.17 -11.04
CA ASP A 89 -34.78 18.15 -10.16
C ASP A 89 -33.73 17.67 -9.11
N ARG A 90 -34.03 16.57 -8.41
CA ARG A 90 -33.15 15.96 -7.40
C ARG A 90 -32.68 14.55 -7.80
N ARG A 91 -32.61 14.28 -9.10
CA ARG A 91 -32.14 13.01 -9.66
C ARG A 91 -31.01 13.32 -10.62
N ILE A 92 -29.92 12.54 -10.54
CA ILE A 92 -28.82 12.71 -11.48
C ILE A 92 -29.18 11.98 -12.77
N ASP A 93 -29.54 12.70 -13.82
CA ASP A 93 -29.83 12.16 -15.15
C ASP A 93 -28.61 12.33 -16.07
N PRO A 94 -28.33 11.45 -17.04
CA PRO A 94 -27.28 11.64 -18.06
C PRO A 94 -27.25 12.99 -18.80
N ALA A 95 -28.34 13.75 -18.82
CA ALA A 95 -28.42 15.08 -19.46
C ALA A 95 -27.92 16.25 -18.59
N ASP A 96 -27.80 16.09 -17.27
CA ASP A 96 -27.39 17.16 -16.36
C ASP A 96 -25.97 17.71 -16.61
N SER A 97 -25.82 18.99 -16.86
CA SER A 97 -24.49 19.62 -17.06
C SER A 97 -23.76 19.94 -15.76
N PHE A 98 -24.46 19.95 -14.62
CA PHE A 98 -23.90 20.04 -13.28
C PHE A 98 -24.75 19.28 -12.26
N VAL A 99 -24.13 18.88 -11.16
CA VAL A 99 -24.78 18.26 -10.01
C VAL A 99 -24.20 18.87 -8.74
N THR A 100 -25.05 19.27 -7.81
CA THR A 100 -24.67 19.64 -6.44
C THR A 100 -25.20 18.58 -5.48
N VAL A 101 -24.33 18.05 -4.61
CA VAL A 101 -24.69 17.08 -3.55
C VAL A 101 -24.27 17.60 -2.18
N MET A 102 -24.90 17.08 -1.13
CA MET A 102 -24.57 17.42 0.26
C MET A 102 -24.79 16.23 1.21
N GLN A 103 -24.10 16.23 2.35
CA GLN A 103 -24.27 15.23 3.41
C GLN A 103 -25.04 15.81 4.61
N ASN A 104 -26.05 15.09 5.08
CA ASN A 104 -26.88 15.50 6.22
C ASN A 104 -26.16 15.32 7.56
N ALA A 105 -26.29 16.30 8.46
CA ALA A 105 -26.11 16.02 9.89
C ALA A 105 -27.20 15.07 10.40
N LYS A 106 -26.86 14.27 11.42
CA LYS A 106 -27.77 13.32 12.06
C LYS A 106 -29.07 14.01 12.53
N GLY A 107 -30.23 13.45 12.16
CA GLY A 107 -31.55 13.92 12.59
C GLY A 107 -32.17 15.06 11.78
N VAL A 108 -31.53 15.53 10.71
CA VAL A 108 -32.06 16.58 9.83
C VAL A 108 -32.95 15.98 8.74
N ALA A 109 -34.23 16.36 8.70
CA ALA A 109 -35.21 15.87 7.73
C ALA A 109 -35.07 16.51 6.33
N ASN A 110 -34.57 17.74 6.23
CA ASN A 110 -34.38 18.46 4.97
C ASN A 110 -32.91 18.92 4.80
N PRO A 111 -32.17 18.35 3.83
CA PRO A 111 -30.77 18.68 3.57
C PRO A 111 -30.53 20.18 3.31
N ALA A 112 -31.47 20.82 2.60
CA ALA A 112 -31.32 22.20 2.17
C ALA A 112 -31.56 23.23 3.28
N SER A 113 -31.95 22.81 4.49
CA SER A 113 -32.35 23.71 5.57
C SER A 113 -31.81 23.31 6.95
N GLY A 114 -30.86 22.38 7.04
CA GLY A 114 -30.18 22.03 8.28
C GLY A 114 -28.66 22.13 8.17
N PRO A 115 -27.93 22.04 9.29
CA PRO A 115 -26.47 22.04 9.28
C PRO A 115 -25.96 20.82 8.49
N SER A 116 -25.03 21.03 7.56
CA SER A 116 -24.35 19.97 6.83
C SER A 116 -23.03 19.62 7.54
N GLY A 117 -22.75 18.33 7.71
CA GLY A 117 -21.47 17.87 8.29
C GLY A 117 -20.29 17.93 7.33
N HIS A 118 -20.56 18.08 6.02
CA HIS A 118 -19.61 18.42 4.95
C HIS A 118 -20.28 19.44 4.05
N GLY A 119 -19.60 20.53 3.69
CA GLY A 119 -20.15 21.57 2.83
C GLY A 119 -20.60 21.04 1.46
N PRO A 120 -21.48 21.76 0.73
CA PRO A 120 -21.99 21.29 -0.56
C PRO A 120 -20.86 21.05 -1.56
N SER A 121 -20.84 19.85 -2.17
CA SER A 121 -19.93 19.50 -3.27
C SER A 121 -20.64 19.67 -4.60
N ALA A 122 -20.13 20.54 -5.48
CA ALA A 122 -20.63 20.67 -6.84
C ALA A 122 -19.64 20.17 -7.88
N HIS A 123 -20.17 19.37 -8.79
CA HIS A 123 -19.49 18.79 -9.93
C HIS A 123 -20.06 19.39 -11.21
N VAL A 124 -19.20 19.98 -12.04
CA VAL A 124 -19.58 20.43 -13.39
C VAL A 124 -19.09 19.37 -14.38
N LEU A 125 -20.05 18.79 -15.10
CA LEU A 125 -19.86 17.58 -15.90
C LEU A 125 -19.76 17.87 -17.41
N GLY A 126 -19.97 19.13 -17.82
CA GLY A 126 -19.77 19.62 -19.19
C GLY A 126 -21.06 19.82 -20.01
N THR A 127 -20.92 20.30 -21.24
CA THR A 127 -22.01 20.89 -22.07
C THR A 127 -22.48 20.03 -23.25
N LYS A 128 -21.90 18.85 -23.49
CA LYS A 128 -22.28 18.01 -24.64
C LYS A 128 -23.14 16.83 -24.22
N ALA A 129 -24.45 16.96 -24.44
CA ALA A 129 -25.41 15.87 -24.27
C ALA A 129 -24.99 14.63 -25.08
N GLY A 130 -25.20 13.43 -24.51
CA GLY A 130 -24.94 12.15 -25.17
C GLY A 130 -23.52 11.56 -24.98
N VAL A 131 -22.62 12.24 -24.26
CA VAL A 131 -21.32 11.68 -23.87
C VAL A 131 -21.38 10.97 -22.52
N ARG A 132 -22.20 11.46 -21.57
CA ARG A 132 -22.48 10.75 -20.32
C ARG A 132 -23.57 9.69 -20.56
N ILE A 133 -23.36 8.49 -20.03
CA ILE A 133 -24.23 7.33 -20.26
C ILE A 133 -24.84 6.76 -18.98
N ALA A 134 -24.23 6.98 -17.81
CA ALA A 134 -24.69 6.42 -16.54
C ALA A 134 -24.16 7.18 -15.31
N VAL A 135 -24.73 6.86 -14.15
CA VAL A 135 -24.22 7.21 -12.82
C VAL A 135 -24.03 5.91 -12.05
N GLY A 136 -22.77 5.60 -11.70
CA GLY A 136 -22.40 4.35 -11.04
C GLY A 136 -21.80 4.54 -9.66
N ASP A 137 -21.63 3.43 -8.95
CA ASP A 137 -20.92 3.39 -7.67
C ASP A 137 -19.42 3.28 -7.90
N MET A 138 -18.67 4.36 -7.65
CA MET A 138 -17.21 4.34 -7.74
C MET A 138 -16.61 3.32 -6.76
N PHE A 139 -17.23 3.05 -5.62
CA PHE A 139 -16.71 2.12 -4.63
C PHE A 139 -16.77 0.65 -5.09
N GLY A 140 -17.73 0.33 -5.94
CA GLY A 140 -17.86 -0.94 -6.64
C GLY A 140 -17.22 -0.89 -8.03
N ASP A 141 -17.99 -1.26 -9.04
CA ASP A 141 -17.69 -1.00 -10.43
C ASP A 141 -18.63 0.09 -10.99
N PRO A 142 -18.15 1.32 -11.22
CA PRO A 142 -19.01 2.42 -11.66
C PRO A 142 -19.59 2.19 -13.07
N PHE A 143 -19.09 1.21 -13.84
CA PHE A 143 -19.58 0.91 -15.18
C PHE A 143 -20.76 -0.08 -15.18
N VAL A 144 -21.00 -0.79 -14.07
CA VAL A 144 -22.06 -1.82 -13.95
C VAL A 144 -22.91 -1.59 -12.70
N ASP A 145 -22.27 -1.31 -11.57
CA ASP A 145 -22.94 -1.05 -10.31
C ASP A 145 -23.55 0.35 -10.32
N GLN A 146 -24.86 0.42 -10.15
CA GLN A 146 -25.59 1.68 -10.05
C GLN A 146 -25.25 2.40 -8.75
N TRP A 147 -25.12 3.73 -8.80
CA TRP A 147 -24.95 4.51 -7.59
C TRP A 147 -26.16 4.29 -6.65
N PRO A 148 -25.95 3.82 -5.40
CA PRO A 148 -27.06 3.42 -4.54
C PRO A 148 -27.79 4.61 -3.90
N GLY A 149 -27.30 5.84 -4.11
CA GLY A 149 -27.98 7.07 -3.70
C GLY A 149 -27.86 7.45 -2.22
N TYR A 150 -26.92 6.86 -1.46
CA TYR A 150 -26.72 7.13 -0.03
C TYR A 150 -25.25 6.95 0.44
N ASP A 151 -24.80 7.65 1.48
CA ASP A 151 -23.42 7.51 2.03
C ASP A 151 -23.15 6.10 2.61
N PRO A 152 -21.97 5.46 2.40
CA PRO A 152 -20.72 5.95 1.81
C PRO A 152 -20.66 5.83 0.27
N ALA A 153 -21.72 6.18 -0.46
CA ALA A 153 -21.70 6.03 -1.90
C ALA A 153 -20.81 7.05 -2.59
N HIS A 154 -19.80 6.52 -3.25
CA HIS A 154 -18.88 7.26 -4.08
C HIS A 154 -19.56 7.44 -5.45
N ILE A 155 -19.89 8.68 -5.84
CA ILE A 155 -20.63 8.94 -7.09
C ILE A 155 -19.67 8.81 -8.27
N GLY A 156 -20.03 8.03 -9.28
CA GLY A 156 -19.29 7.90 -10.53
C GLY A 156 -20.07 8.37 -11.75
N TYR A 157 -19.67 9.49 -12.34
CA TYR A 157 -20.24 9.97 -13.60
C TYR A 157 -19.56 9.26 -14.78
N VAL A 158 -20.30 8.45 -15.53
CA VAL A 158 -19.73 7.60 -16.60
C VAL A 158 -19.87 8.26 -17.97
N PHE A 159 -18.74 8.62 -18.56
CA PHE A 159 -18.59 9.17 -19.90
C PHE A 159 -18.21 8.08 -20.91
N SER A 160 -18.62 8.24 -22.16
CA SER A 160 -18.33 7.36 -23.30
C SER A 160 -17.68 8.15 -24.42
N LEU A 161 -16.43 7.85 -24.71
CA LEU A 161 -15.59 8.54 -25.69
C LEU A 161 -15.31 7.60 -26.85
N ARG A 162 -15.76 7.94 -28.06
CA ARG A 162 -15.39 7.24 -29.29
C ARG A 162 -14.19 7.93 -29.93
N LEU A 163 -13.05 7.26 -29.94
CA LEU A 163 -11.75 7.76 -30.38
C LEU A 163 -11.32 7.04 -31.66
N ARG A 164 -11.29 7.73 -32.80
CA ARG A 164 -10.68 7.21 -34.04
C ARG A 164 -9.15 7.08 -33.90
N PRO A 165 -8.47 6.27 -34.73
CA PRO A 165 -7.02 6.21 -34.75
C PRO A 165 -6.38 7.60 -34.78
N GLY A 166 -5.49 7.88 -33.84
CA GLY A 166 -4.80 9.14 -33.70
C GLY A 166 -5.60 10.32 -33.15
N GLN A 167 -6.88 10.11 -32.82
CA GLN A 167 -7.73 11.15 -32.27
C GLN A 167 -7.49 11.34 -30.77
N THR A 168 -7.44 12.60 -30.34
CA THR A 168 -7.52 12.99 -28.93
C THR A 168 -8.89 13.61 -28.62
N LEU A 169 -9.54 13.17 -27.54
CA LEU A 169 -10.66 13.86 -26.89
C LEU A 169 -10.27 14.22 -25.46
N ALA A 170 -10.82 15.29 -24.91
CA ALA A 170 -10.57 15.68 -23.53
C ALA A 170 -11.87 15.82 -22.74
N LEU A 171 -11.82 15.40 -21.48
CA LEU A 171 -12.83 15.65 -20.48
C LEU A 171 -12.32 16.78 -19.57
N VAL A 172 -13.14 17.82 -19.42
CA VAL A 172 -12.87 18.90 -18.47
C VAL A 172 -13.94 18.85 -17.40
N THR A 173 -13.52 18.67 -16.16
CA THR A 173 -14.40 18.58 -15.00
C THR A 173 -13.97 19.59 -13.96
N PHE A 174 -14.95 20.16 -13.28
CA PHE A 174 -14.72 21.15 -12.24
C PHE A 174 -15.27 20.66 -10.91
N VAL A 175 -14.50 20.84 -9.85
CA VAL A 175 -14.89 20.57 -8.47
C VAL A 175 -14.86 21.89 -7.73
N VAL A 176 -15.98 22.33 -7.16
CA VAL A 176 -15.98 23.53 -6.32
C VAL A 176 -15.23 23.21 -5.02
N LYS A 177 -14.28 24.09 -4.63
CA LYS A 177 -13.52 23.98 -3.40
C LYS A 177 -14.46 24.20 -2.21
N GLY A 178 -14.74 23.13 -1.46
CA GLY A 178 -15.43 23.22 -0.19
C GLY A 178 -14.49 23.57 0.97
N LEU A 179 -15.04 23.91 2.13
CA LEU A 179 -14.31 23.86 3.39
C LEU A 179 -13.94 22.39 3.65
N SER A 180 -12.65 22.09 3.74
CA SER A 180 -12.17 20.81 4.24
C SER A 180 -12.08 20.92 5.77
N GLU A 181 -13.00 20.27 6.47
CA GLU A 181 -12.94 20.12 7.92
C GLU A 181 -12.09 18.88 8.25
N VAL A 182 -10.92 19.06 8.86
CA VAL A 182 -10.11 17.94 9.36
C VAL A 182 -10.53 17.61 10.79
N TYR A 183 -10.82 16.32 11.03
CA TYR A 183 -11.32 15.80 12.30
C TYR A 183 -10.22 15.58 13.35
N ASP A 184 -10.54 15.87 14.62
CA ASP A 184 -9.81 15.35 15.78
C ASP A 184 -10.34 13.94 16.11
N PRO A 185 -9.54 12.87 15.97
CA PRO A 185 -9.94 11.47 16.21
C PRO A 185 -10.46 11.15 17.63
N ARG A 186 -10.62 12.15 18.49
CA ARG A 186 -11.12 12.05 19.87
C ARG A 186 -12.45 12.79 20.11
N GLY A 187 -13.11 13.28 19.06
CA GLY A 187 -14.44 13.91 19.17
C GLY A 187 -14.45 15.43 19.42
N GLY A 188 -13.45 16.18 18.92
CA GLY A 188 -13.40 17.64 18.99
C GLY A 188 -13.95 18.34 17.73
N TYR A 189 -14.28 19.64 17.85
CA TYR A 189 -14.62 20.50 16.71
C TYR A 189 -13.45 20.59 15.70
N PRO A 190 -13.72 20.79 14.39
CA PRO A 190 -12.70 20.84 13.35
C PRO A 190 -11.62 21.90 13.64
N LEU A 191 -10.35 21.52 13.46
CA LEU A 191 -9.24 22.47 13.50
C LEU A 191 -8.90 22.91 12.07
N PRO A 192 -8.86 24.21 11.77
CA PRO A 192 -8.43 24.70 10.45
C PRO A 192 -6.92 24.45 10.29
N PHE A 193 -6.53 23.65 9.29
CA PHE A 193 -5.13 23.56 8.88
C PHE A 193 -4.71 24.83 8.14
N LYS A 194 -3.57 25.38 8.54
CA LYS A 194 -2.98 26.60 7.96
C LYS A 194 -2.33 26.37 6.58
N ASP A 195 -2.13 25.11 6.18
CA ASP A 195 -1.33 24.71 5.01
C ASP A 195 -2.08 23.87 3.96
N ALA A 196 -3.41 23.76 4.05
CA ALA A 196 -4.19 23.31 2.90
C ALA A 196 -4.06 24.34 1.76
N LEU A 197 -4.21 23.92 0.49
CA LEU A 197 -4.35 24.80 -0.68
C LEU A 197 -5.67 25.60 -0.63
N ILE A 198 -5.89 26.30 0.48
CA ILE A 198 -6.92 27.28 0.70
C ILE A 198 -6.20 28.62 0.74
N THR A 199 -6.77 29.57 0.04
CA THR A 199 -6.28 30.93 -0.10
C THR A 199 -6.05 31.56 1.29
N GLY A 200 -5.00 32.36 1.44
CA GLY A 200 -4.73 33.10 2.69
C GLY A 200 -5.77 34.18 3.02
N GLU A 201 -6.73 34.39 2.13
CA GLU A 201 -7.93 35.22 2.31
C GLU A 201 -9.16 34.36 2.01
N ALA A 202 -10.05 34.22 2.99
CA ALA A 202 -11.33 33.55 2.79
C ALA A 202 -12.16 34.31 1.74
N VAL A 203 -12.91 33.59 0.91
CA VAL A 203 -13.83 34.16 -0.10
C VAL A 203 -15.05 34.85 0.55
N TYR A 204 -15.06 34.97 1.87
CA TYR A 204 -16.06 35.69 2.65
C TYR A 204 -15.39 36.72 3.54
N SER A 205 -15.30 37.96 3.07
CA SER A 205 -14.97 39.11 3.90
C SER A 205 -15.98 40.22 3.67
N GLY A 206 -16.61 40.71 4.74
CA GLY A 206 -17.35 41.96 4.68
C GLY A 206 -18.40 42.15 5.76
N ALA A 207 -17.97 42.23 7.02
CA ALA A 207 -18.65 42.98 8.08
C ALA A 207 -20.03 42.52 8.62
N ASP A 208 -20.54 41.33 8.28
CA ASP A 208 -21.61 40.71 9.09
C ASP A 208 -21.45 39.17 9.12
N ALA A 209 -20.78 38.69 10.17
CA ALA A 209 -20.61 37.28 10.47
C ALA A 209 -21.92 36.71 11.02
N LYS A 210 -22.86 36.41 10.12
CA LYS A 210 -23.90 35.43 10.43
C LYS A 210 -23.62 34.21 9.59
N VAL A 211 -23.52 33.07 10.27
CA VAL A 211 -23.72 31.74 9.68
C VAL A 211 -24.76 31.89 8.55
N PRO A 212 -24.43 31.57 7.29
CA PRO A 212 -25.40 31.67 6.22
C PRO A 212 -26.63 30.86 6.62
N ALA A 213 -27.84 31.43 6.50
CA ALA A 213 -29.05 30.69 6.79
C ALA A 213 -29.02 29.37 6.00
N ALA A 214 -29.31 28.25 6.66
CA ALA A 214 -29.26 26.93 6.04
C ALA A 214 -29.99 26.95 4.69
N GLY A 215 -29.25 26.67 3.61
CA GLY A 215 -29.74 26.75 2.22
C GLY A 215 -29.05 27.79 1.32
N SER A 216 -28.40 28.81 1.87
CA SER A 216 -27.73 29.87 1.09
C SER A 216 -26.38 29.45 0.48
N GLU A 217 -25.67 28.51 1.11
CA GLU A 217 -24.41 27.95 0.61
C GLU A 217 -24.61 27.14 -0.68
N ILE A 218 -25.74 26.41 -0.77
CA ILE A 218 -26.10 25.64 -1.97
C ILE A 218 -26.37 26.57 -3.14
N ALA A 219 -27.03 27.71 -2.91
CA ALA A 219 -27.30 28.69 -3.97
C ALA A 219 -25.99 29.24 -4.55
N GLY A 220 -25.05 29.63 -3.70
CA GLY A 220 -23.74 30.12 -4.13
C GLY A 220 -22.92 29.09 -4.92
N VAL A 221 -22.81 27.87 -4.40
CA VAL A 221 -22.08 26.78 -5.07
C VAL A 221 -22.76 26.35 -6.39
N THR A 222 -24.10 26.33 -6.42
CA THR A 222 -24.89 26.02 -7.62
C THR A 222 -24.74 27.09 -8.69
N ASP A 223 -24.65 28.37 -8.31
CA ASP A 223 -24.46 29.46 -9.27
C ASP A 223 -23.06 29.45 -9.89
N VAL A 224 -22.02 29.12 -9.13
CA VAL A 224 -20.67 28.88 -9.66
C VAL A 224 -20.67 27.71 -10.65
N ALA A 225 -21.32 26.59 -10.30
CA ALA A 225 -21.45 25.43 -11.19
C ALA A 225 -22.18 25.76 -12.49
N ARG A 226 -23.26 26.55 -12.42
CA ARG A 226 -23.99 27.07 -13.59
C ARG A 226 -23.14 27.99 -14.45
N GLN A 227 -22.31 28.84 -13.85
CA GLN A 227 -21.42 29.74 -14.58
C GLN A 227 -20.34 28.95 -15.36
N LEU A 228 -19.72 27.96 -14.72
CA LEU A 228 -18.71 27.09 -15.36
C LEU A 228 -19.32 26.21 -16.46
N ALA A 229 -20.57 25.77 -16.30
CA ALA A 229 -21.28 25.06 -17.36
C ALA A 229 -21.55 25.98 -18.57
N LYS A 230 -21.89 27.26 -18.37
CA LYS A 230 -22.18 28.19 -19.47
C LYS A 230 -20.92 28.66 -20.21
N ALA A 231 -19.81 28.84 -19.51
CA ALA A 231 -18.54 29.26 -20.09
C ALA A 231 -17.37 28.58 -19.36
N PRO A 232 -16.91 27.40 -19.81
CA PRO A 232 -15.84 26.68 -19.14
C PRO A 232 -14.54 27.48 -19.16
N ASP A 233 -13.84 27.55 -18.03
CA ASP A 233 -12.56 28.25 -17.96
C ASP A 233 -11.48 27.46 -18.72
N LEU A 234 -10.98 28.03 -19.83
CA LEU A 234 -9.92 27.48 -20.67
C LEU A 234 -8.53 28.13 -20.41
N ARG A 235 -8.43 29.06 -19.44
CA ARG A 235 -7.18 29.78 -19.12
C ARG A 235 -6.11 28.82 -18.59
N GLY A 236 -4.86 29.01 -18.97
CA GLY A 236 -3.76 28.11 -18.63
C GLY A 236 -3.51 26.98 -19.63
N LEU A 237 -4.45 26.60 -20.51
CA LEU A 237 -4.11 25.72 -21.63
C LEU A 237 -3.14 26.46 -22.57
N THR A 238 -1.98 25.87 -22.87
CA THR A 238 -1.04 26.46 -23.83
C THR A 238 -1.59 26.35 -25.26
N ALA A 239 -1.09 27.18 -26.19
CA ALA A 239 -1.43 27.02 -27.60
C ALA A 239 -1.03 25.64 -28.13
N ARG A 240 0.06 25.06 -27.60
CA ARG A 240 0.51 23.69 -27.85
C ARG A 240 -0.49 22.65 -27.32
N GLN A 241 -1.01 22.78 -26.10
CA GLN A 241 -2.04 21.89 -25.54
C GLN A 241 -3.40 22.00 -26.27
N ARG A 242 -3.72 23.17 -26.84
CA ARG A 242 -4.87 23.36 -27.74
C ARG A 242 -4.67 22.75 -29.13
N ALA A 243 -3.41 22.63 -29.58
CA ALA A 243 -3.04 22.10 -30.90
C ALA A 243 -2.63 20.61 -30.88
N GLN A 244 -2.37 20.01 -29.71
CA GLN A 244 -1.90 18.63 -29.53
C GLN A 244 -3.03 17.58 -29.53
N ILE A 245 -4.03 17.77 -30.39
CA ILE A 245 -5.05 16.78 -30.72
C ILE A 245 -4.51 15.71 -31.71
N ALA A 246 -3.19 15.53 -31.86
CA ALA A 246 -2.63 14.48 -32.74
C ALA A 246 -1.21 13.95 -32.36
N ASN A 247 -1.16 12.60 -32.32
CA ASN A 247 -0.15 11.56 -32.66
C ASN A 247 1.29 11.55 -32.15
N TRP A 248 1.68 10.37 -31.61
CA TRP A 248 2.96 9.63 -31.80
C TRP A 248 2.71 8.10 -31.71
N ASP A 249 3.51 7.29 -32.43
CA ASP A 249 3.47 5.81 -32.48
C ASP A 249 4.52 5.15 -31.56
N LEU A 250 4.23 3.93 -31.10
CA LEU A 250 5.17 3.03 -30.41
C LEU A 250 5.14 1.60 -30.99
N PRO A 251 6.26 0.85 -30.91
CA PRO A 251 6.48 -0.38 -31.69
C PRO A 251 5.73 -1.63 -31.17
N ALA A 252 5.67 -2.63 -32.06
CA ALA A 252 4.95 -3.89 -31.91
C ALA A 252 5.49 -4.82 -30.80
N ARG A 253 4.57 -5.60 -30.21
CA ARG A 253 4.81 -6.63 -29.19
C ARG A 253 5.78 -7.71 -29.68
N PRO A 254 6.76 -8.13 -28.86
CA PRO A 254 7.51 -9.36 -29.12
C PRO A 254 6.65 -10.61 -28.85
N ASP A 255 7.00 -11.71 -29.51
CA ASP A 255 6.41 -13.03 -29.31
C ASP A 255 6.60 -13.53 -27.86
N PRO A 256 5.66 -14.32 -27.31
CA PRO A 256 5.80 -14.88 -25.98
C PRO A 256 6.96 -15.90 -25.91
N PRO A 257 7.74 -15.92 -24.81
CA PRO A 257 8.82 -16.87 -24.62
C PRO A 257 8.31 -18.32 -24.44
N ALA A 258 9.18 -19.30 -24.72
CA ALA A 258 8.87 -20.73 -24.65
C ALA A 258 8.70 -21.29 -23.22
N PHE A 259 9.13 -20.55 -22.20
CA PHE A 259 8.94 -20.85 -20.77
C PHE A 259 8.31 -19.64 -20.09
N THR A 260 7.57 -19.87 -18.98
CA THR A 260 7.09 -18.78 -18.14
C THR A 260 7.35 -18.94 -16.64
N VAL A 261 7.82 -17.85 -16.02
CA VAL A 261 7.95 -17.67 -14.55
C VAL A 261 6.61 -17.34 -13.86
N PHE A 262 5.54 -17.10 -14.62
CA PHE A 262 4.24 -16.73 -14.06
C PHE A 262 3.72 -17.82 -13.12
N GLU A 263 3.42 -17.41 -11.87
CA GLU A 263 2.96 -18.26 -10.76
C GLU A 263 3.87 -19.44 -10.37
N LYS A 264 5.09 -19.52 -10.92
CA LYS A 264 6.08 -20.51 -10.47
C LYS A 264 6.53 -20.22 -9.04
N THR A 265 6.58 -21.27 -8.23
CA THR A 265 7.22 -21.33 -6.91
C THR A 265 8.72 -21.47 -7.04
N VAL A 266 9.46 -21.23 -5.95
CA VAL A 266 10.93 -21.39 -5.94
C VAL A 266 11.33 -22.82 -6.30
N SER A 267 10.58 -23.81 -5.80
CA SER A 267 10.84 -25.23 -6.07
C SER A 267 10.62 -25.58 -7.55
N GLU A 268 9.59 -25.03 -8.20
CA GLU A 268 9.35 -25.27 -9.63
C GLU A 268 10.41 -24.63 -10.51
N LEU A 269 10.89 -23.42 -10.16
CA LEU A 269 12.02 -22.79 -10.86
C LEU A 269 13.31 -23.61 -10.73
N GLN A 270 13.58 -24.15 -9.54
CA GLN A 270 14.71 -25.07 -9.34
C GLN A 270 14.60 -26.34 -10.15
N ASN A 271 13.40 -26.94 -10.20
CA ASN A 271 13.16 -28.15 -10.97
C ASN A 271 13.38 -27.91 -12.47
N ALA A 272 12.87 -26.79 -13.00
CA ALA A 272 13.06 -26.42 -14.41
C ALA A 272 14.54 -26.21 -14.76
N MET A 273 15.31 -25.53 -13.89
CA MET A 273 16.76 -25.39 -14.05
C MET A 273 17.52 -26.72 -13.95
N THR A 274 17.07 -27.61 -13.06
CA THR A 274 17.71 -28.92 -12.86
C THR A 274 17.41 -29.88 -14.02
N GLY A 275 16.21 -29.79 -14.60
CA GLY A 275 15.80 -30.54 -15.78
C GLY A 275 16.41 -30.02 -17.09
N GLY A 276 17.10 -28.87 -17.07
CA GLY A 276 17.68 -28.24 -18.25
C GLY A 276 16.66 -27.57 -19.17
N GLU A 277 15.44 -27.33 -18.69
CA GLU A 277 14.38 -26.64 -19.45
C GLU A 277 14.72 -25.16 -19.66
N VAL A 278 15.32 -24.54 -18.63
CA VAL A 278 15.71 -23.12 -18.60
C VAL A 278 16.97 -22.93 -17.76
N THR A 279 17.66 -21.82 -17.97
CA THR A 279 18.77 -21.38 -17.12
C THR A 279 18.34 -20.28 -16.14
N SER A 280 19.18 -19.96 -15.15
CA SER A 280 19.01 -18.78 -14.29
C SER A 280 19.01 -17.49 -15.11
N GLU A 281 19.85 -17.41 -16.15
CA GLU A 281 19.83 -16.28 -17.09
C GLU A 281 18.45 -16.14 -17.75
N ASP A 282 17.86 -17.22 -18.27
CA ASP A 282 16.55 -17.20 -18.93
C ASP A 282 15.45 -16.73 -17.99
N ILE A 283 15.40 -17.30 -16.78
CA ILE A 283 14.46 -16.90 -15.72
C ILE A 283 14.63 -15.41 -15.38
N THR A 284 15.86 -14.94 -15.23
CA THR A 284 16.15 -13.53 -14.92
C THR A 284 15.70 -12.61 -16.06
N ARG A 285 15.95 -12.98 -17.32
CA ARG A 285 15.50 -12.23 -18.50
C ARG A 285 13.98 -12.14 -18.57
N GLU A 286 13.27 -13.21 -18.24
CA GLU A 286 11.81 -13.18 -18.24
C GLU A 286 11.26 -12.24 -17.15
N TYR A 287 11.78 -12.30 -15.92
CA TYR A 287 11.37 -11.34 -14.89
C TYR A 287 11.65 -9.89 -15.29
N LEU A 288 12.79 -9.60 -15.93
CA LEU A 288 13.09 -8.26 -16.46
C LEU A 288 12.12 -7.83 -17.57
N ALA A 289 11.72 -8.75 -18.46
CA ALA A 289 10.71 -8.49 -19.48
C ALA A 289 9.35 -8.19 -18.84
N ARG A 290 8.93 -8.97 -17.84
CA ARG A 290 7.69 -8.75 -17.10
C ARG A 290 7.69 -7.42 -16.35
N LEU A 291 8.81 -7.05 -15.71
CA LEU A 291 8.98 -5.72 -15.10
C LEU A 291 8.80 -4.61 -16.13
N SER A 292 9.38 -4.77 -17.32
CA SER A 292 9.22 -3.78 -18.39
C SER A 292 7.76 -3.67 -18.84
N LEU A 293 7.07 -4.81 -19.00
CA LEU A 293 5.70 -4.90 -19.51
C LEU A 293 4.61 -4.50 -18.50
N TYR A 294 4.82 -4.74 -17.22
CA TYR A 294 3.78 -4.61 -16.19
C TYR A 294 4.13 -3.61 -15.08
N ASP A 295 5.41 -3.45 -14.74
CA ASP A 295 5.83 -2.52 -13.70
C ASP A 295 5.99 -1.09 -14.24
N ARG A 296 6.50 -0.98 -15.47
CA ARG A 296 6.75 0.29 -16.16
C ARG A 296 5.70 0.62 -17.21
N GLN A 297 5.16 -0.41 -17.84
CA GLN A 297 4.14 -0.31 -18.89
C GLN A 297 2.90 -1.10 -18.45
N GLY A 298 1.83 -1.05 -19.25
CA GLY A 298 0.58 -1.76 -18.92
C GLY A 298 -0.02 -1.27 -17.60
N PRO A 299 -0.28 -2.15 -16.60
CA PRO A 299 -0.73 -1.75 -15.26
C PRO A 299 0.13 -0.69 -14.56
N ALA A 300 1.40 -0.56 -14.95
CA ALA A 300 2.36 0.42 -14.43
C ALA A 300 2.43 0.40 -12.89
N PHE A 301 2.67 -0.78 -12.32
CA PHE A 301 2.66 -0.99 -10.86
C PHE A 301 3.65 -0.15 -10.07
N ARG A 302 4.79 0.26 -10.65
CA ARG A 302 5.86 1.01 -9.95
C ARG A 302 6.33 0.32 -8.65
N SER A 303 6.33 -1.00 -8.66
CA SER A 303 6.69 -1.87 -7.55
C SER A 303 8.21 -1.97 -7.34
N VAL A 304 9.03 -1.63 -8.33
CA VAL A 304 10.50 -1.63 -8.23
C VAL A 304 11.04 -0.21 -8.42
N LEU A 305 12.06 0.19 -7.65
CA LEU A 305 12.76 1.48 -7.75
C LEU A 305 14.04 1.39 -8.56
N ALA A 306 14.78 0.30 -8.41
CA ALA A 306 16.07 0.12 -9.07
C ALA A 306 16.25 -1.34 -9.52
N ILE A 307 16.87 -1.53 -10.67
CA ILE A 307 17.25 -2.85 -11.21
C ILE A 307 18.75 -3.04 -11.04
N ASN A 308 19.17 -4.23 -10.62
CA ASN A 308 20.58 -4.55 -10.47
C ASN A 308 21.23 -4.66 -11.86
N PRO A 309 22.20 -3.79 -12.22
CA PRO A 309 22.87 -3.88 -13.51
C PRO A 309 23.69 -5.16 -13.68
N ARG A 310 23.97 -5.90 -12.59
CA ARG A 310 24.67 -7.18 -12.61
C ARG A 310 23.74 -8.40 -12.65
N ALA A 311 22.41 -8.24 -12.58
CA ALA A 311 21.49 -9.38 -12.43
C ALA A 311 21.73 -10.53 -13.44
N ILE A 312 21.94 -10.19 -14.71
CA ILE A 312 22.24 -11.19 -15.76
C ILE A 312 23.62 -11.83 -15.59
N ALA A 313 24.64 -11.05 -15.20
CA ALA A 313 25.98 -11.57 -14.97
C ALA A 313 25.99 -12.49 -13.73
N ASP A 314 25.28 -12.11 -12.67
CA ASP A 314 25.11 -12.92 -11.47
C ASP A 314 24.39 -14.24 -11.79
N ALA A 315 23.33 -14.19 -12.59
CA ALA A 315 22.58 -15.36 -13.07
C ALA A 315 23.46 -16.34 -13.87
N ARG A 316 24.23 -15.84 -14.86
CA ARG A 316 25.22 -16.64 -15.60
C ARG A 316 26.25 -17.31 -14.69
N GLY A 317 26.69 -16.59 -13.65
CA GLY A 317 27.55 -17.16 -12.62
C GLY A 317 26.91 -18.35 -11.91
N ARG A 318 25.61 -18.26 -11.59
CA ARG A 318 24.86 -19.37 -10.98
C ARG A 318 24.67 -20.54 -11.94
N ASP A 319 24.51 -20.30 -13.23
CA ASP A 319 24.44 -21.36 -14.25
C ASP A 319 25.78 -22.10 -14.39
N ALA A 320 26.90 -21.36 -14.38
CA ALA A 320 28.24 -21.95 -14.37
C ALA A 320 28.50 -22.78 -13.11
N ASP A 321 28.08 -22.29 -11.94
CA ASP A 321 28.15 -23.02 -10.68
C ASP A 321 27.33 -24.32 -10.74
N ARG A 322 26.09 -24.26 -11.27
CA ARG A 322 25.21 -25.42 -11.44
C ARG A 322 25.85 -26.47 -12.36
N THR A 323 26.39 -26.04 -13.50
CA THR A 323 27.09 -26.90 -14.47
C THR A 323 28.29 -27.61 -13.84
N ALA A 324 28.98 -26.93 -12.91
CA ALA A 324 30.10 -27.50 -12.16
C ALA A 324 29.67 -28.28 -10.90
N GLY A 325 28.38 -28.58 -10.71
CA GLY A 325 27.88 -29.34 -9.56
C GLY A 325 27.84 -28.55 -8.25
N ARG A 326 27.97 -27.23 -8.26
CA ARG A 326 27.98 -26.35 -7.08
C ARG A 326 26.63 -25.64 -6.89
N VAL A 327 25.60 -26.39 -6.50
CA VAL A 327 24.29 -25.82 -6.13
C VAL A 327 24.29 -25.45 -4.64
N LEU A 328 24.06 -24.17 -4.33
CA LEU A 328 24.25 -23.63 -2.98
C LEU A 328 23.02 -23.79 -2.06
N SER A 329 21.81 -23.66 -2.61
CA SER A 329 20.55 -23.77 -1.87
C SER A 329 19.35 -23.87 -2.82
N ALA A 330 18.13 -23.92 -2.27
CA ALA A 330 16.87 -23.80 -3.02
C ALA A 330 16.73 -22.47 -3.78
N PHE A 331 17.49 -21.43 -3.41
CA PHE A 331 17.52 -20.14 -4.11
C PHE A 331 18.65 -20.00 -5.14
N HIS A 332 19.42 -21.06 -5.41
CA HIS A 332 20.54 -21.00 -6.37
C HIS A 332 20.05 -20.63 -7.78
N GLY A 333 20.36 -19.41 -8.23
CA GLY A 333 19.92 -18.88 -9.52
C GLY A 333 18.51 -18.28 -9.54
N VAL A 334 17.86 -18.11 -8.38
CA VAL A 334 16.48 -17.59 -8.29
C VAL A 334 16.47 -16.07 -8.11
N PRO A 335 15.79 -15.30 -8.97
CA PRO A 335 15.72 -13.84 -8.86
C PRO A 335 14.80 -13.34 -7.74
N ILE A 336 15.33 -12.47 -6.87
CA ILE A 336 14.62 -11.90 -5.72
C ILE A 336 14.73 -10.37 -5.68
N VAL A 337 13.83 -9.71 -4.97
CA VAL A 337 13.91 -8.25 -4.69
C VAL A 337 13.99 -7.96 -3.20
N PHE A 338 14.69 -6.89 -2.84
CA PHE A 338 14.71 -6.36 -1.47
C PHE A 338 13.96 -5.04 -1.42
N LYS A 339 13.10 -4.82 -0.42
CA LYS A 339 12.55 -3.49 -0.14
C LYS A 339 13.68 -2.45 -0.05
N ASP A 340 13.45 -1.25 -0.58
CA ASP A 340 14.51 -0.25 -0.74
C ASP A 340 14.99 0.42 0.56
N ASN A 341 14.58 -0.08 1.72
CA ASN A 341 15.18 0.23 3.01
C ASN A 341 16.14 -0.87 3.51
N ILE A 342 16.41 -1.90 2.72
CA ILE A 342 17.34 -3.00 3.02
C ILE A 342 18.59 -2.82 2.15
N ASP A 343 19.77 -2.84 2.78
CA ASP A 343 21.05 -2.66 2.10
C ASP A 343 21.45 -3.85 1.23
N ALA A 344 21.80 -3.54 -0.02
CA ALA A 344 22.43 -4.43 -0.98
C ALA A 344 23.46 -3.63 -1.82
N VAL A 345 24.75 -3.94 -1.71
CA VAL A 345 25.86 -3.06 -2.15
C VAL A 345 25.91 -2.74 -3.65
N GLU A 346 25.34 -3.58 -4.51
CA GLU A 346 25.23 -3.30 -5.95
C GLU A 346 24.17 -2.26 -6.32
N LEU A 347 23.34 -1.84 -5.35
CA LEU A 347 22.16 -1.03 -5.58
C LEU A 347 22.10 0.18 -4.64
N PRO A 348 21.41 1.27 -5.03
CA PRO A 348 20.96 2.27 -4.07
C PRO A 348 20.19 1.66 -2.91
N THR A 349 20.26 2.30 -1.75
CA THR A 349 19.24 2.16 -0.70
C THR A 349 18.72 3.56 -0.40
N THR A 350 17.61 3.93 -1.02
CA THR A 350 17.08 5.30 -0.92
C THR A 350 16.02 5.44 0.16
N GLY A 351 15.47 4.31 0.64
CA GLY A 351 14.28 4.30 1.48
C GLY A 351 13.09 4.96 0.78
N GLY A 352 13.06 4.99 -0.56
CA GLY A 352 12.05 5.70 -1.33
C GLY A 352 12.19 7.22 -1.31
N SER A 353 13.27 7.76 -0.75
CA SER A 353 13.45 9.21 -0.62
C SER A 353 14.40 9.83 -1.63
N ARG A 354 13.97 10.93 -2.25
CA ARG A 354 14.82 11.76 -3.11
C ARG A 354 16.00 12.37 -2.35
N ALA A 355 15.95 12.46 -1.03
CA ALA A 355 17.08 12.88 -0.20
C ALA A 355 18.26 11.88 -0.25
N LEU A 356 17.99 10.61 -0.54
CA LEU A 356 18.97 9.52 -0.60
C LEU A 356 19.08 8.88 -1.99
N LEU A 357 18.67 9.57 -3.06
CA LEU A 357 18.67 9.02 -4.44
C LEU A 357 20.05 8.45 -4.85
N ASP A 358 21.13 9.14 -4.45
CA ASP A 358 22.51 8.76 -4.74
C ASP A 358 23.18 7.99 -3.59
N HIS A 359 22.45 7.66 -2.52
CA HIS A 359 22.99 6.88 -1.42
C HIS A 359 23.30 5.46 -1.89
N ARG A 360 24.52 4.99 -1.57
CA ARG A 360 24.97 3.63 -1.84
C ARG A 360 25.49 3.04 -0.53
N PRO A 361 24.95 1.89 -0.09
CA PRO A 361 25.41 1.27 1.15
C PRO A 361 26.82 0.72 0.99
N ARG A 362 27.58 0.75 2.09
CA ARG A 362 28.97 0.26 2.12
C ARG A 362 29.06 -1.25 2.33
N LEU A 363 28.04 -1.82 2.97
CA LEU A 363 27.98 -3.23 3.37
C LEU A 363 26.59 -3.76 3.05
N ASP A 364 26.50 -5.04 2.71
CA ASP A 364 25.21 -5.71 2.61
C ASP A 364 24.54 -5.75 3.99
N SER A 365 23.21 -5.75 3.99
CA SER A 365 22.45 -6.20 5.16
C SER A 365 22.72 -7.69 5.42
N ARG A 366 22.50 -8.16 6.65
CA ARG A 366 22.68 -9.58 6.99
C ARG A 366 21.80 -10.50 6.15
N VAL A 367 20.59 -10.03 5.83
CA VAL A 367 19.60 -10.72 5.01
C VAL A 367 20.05 -10.77 3.54
N ALA A 368 20.47 -9.65 2.96
CA ALA A 368 20.99 -9.62 1.59
C ALA A 368 22.23 -10.51 1.43
N ALA A 369 23.17 -10.43 2.38
CA ALA A 369 24.35 -11.28 2.39
C ALA A 369 23.99 -12.77 2.50
N GLY A 370 22.99 -13.13 3.31
CA GLY A 370 22.49 -14.49 3.45
C GLY A 370 21.94 -15.04 2.14
N MET A 371 21.05 -14.31 1.48
CA MET A 371 20.47 -14.73 0.20
C MET A 371 21.52 -14.84 -0.91
N LYS A 372 22.47 -13.90 -0.99
CA LYS A 372 23.58 -13.96 -1.96
C LYS A 372 24.47 -15.19 -1.73
N ARG A 373 24.79 -15.50 -0.47
CA ARG A 373 25.53 -16.75 -0.12
C ARG A 373 24.75 -18.01 -0.47
N GLY A 374 23.42 -17.97 -0.39
CA GLY A 374 22.55 -19.05 -0.87
C GLY A 374 22.46 -19.16 -2.41
N GLY A 375 23.09 -18.24 -3.16
CA GLY A 375 23.09 -18.24 -4.61
C GLY A 375 21.90 -17.52 -5.25
N ALA A 376 21.11 -16.75 -4.49
CA ALA A 376 20.03 -15.94 -5.07
C ALA A 376 20.58 -14.84 -5.99
N VAL A 377 19.84 -14.53 -7.05
CA VAL A 377 20.13 -13.40 -7.95
C VAL A 377 19.36 -12.19 -7.44
N VAL A 378 20.06 -11.12 -7.03
CA VAL A 378 19.40 -9.88 -6.61
C VAL A 378 18.94 -9.14 -7.86
N LEU A 379 17.63 -9.11 -8.11
CA LEU A 379 17.03 -8.48 -9.28
C LEU A 379 16.96 -6.95 -9.15
N GLY A 380 16.66 -6.45 -7.96
CA GLY A 380 16.45 -5.02 -7.74
C GLY A 380 15.96 -4.63 -6.35
N LYS A 381 15.61 -3.36 -6.20
CA LYS A 381 15.06 -2.76 -4.97
C LYS A 381 13.58 -2.47 -5.15
N ALA A 382 12.73 -3.02 -4.31
CA ALA A 382 11.29 -2.79 -4.34
C ALA A 382 10.90 -1.45 -3.71
N ASN A 383 9.90 -0.78 -4.28
CA ASN A 383 9.33 0.45 -3.77
C ASN A 383 8.57 0.24 -2.45
N LEU A 384 8.31 1.31 -1.73
CA LEU A 384 7.82 1.33 -0.35
C LEU A 384 7.19 2.67 -0.01
N ASP A 385 6.65 2.79 1.20
CA ASP A 385 6.46 4.11 1.82
C ASP A 385 7.79 4.73 2.24
N GLU A 386 7.98 6.02 1.98
CA GLU A 386 9.25 6.71 2.25
C GLU A 386 9.72 6.50 3.72
N PHE A 387 10.94 5.99 3.89
CA PHE A 387 11.57 5.68 5.18
C PHE A 387 10.76 4.77 6.12
N PRO A 388 10.18 3.70 5.59
CA PRO A 388 8.91 3.11 6.06
C PRO A 388 8.01 3.97 6.98
N PHE A 389 7.85 5.27 6.75
CA PHE A 389 7.10 6.19 7.64
C PHE A 389 5.63 6.38 7.25
N GLY A 390 5.16 5.71 6.20
CA GLY A 390 3.77 5.69 5.77
C GLY A 390 3.24 4.26 5.62
N ASP A 391 1.94 4.15 5.36
CA ASP A 391 1.22 2.87 5.35
C ASP A 391 0.46 2.62 4.03
N PHE A 392 0.72 3.38 2.97
CA PHE A 392 -0.15 3.38 1.78
C PHE A 392 0.56 3.06 0.47
N GLY A 393 1.88 2.89 0.46
CA GLY A 393 2.67 2.56 -0.73
C GLY A 393 3.11 3.78 -1.54
N ILE A 394 3.49 4.88 -0.88
CA ILE A 394 3.88 6.12 -1.56
C ILE A 394 5.31 6.53 -1.21
N SER A 395 6.16 6.73 -2.22
CA SER A 395 7.50 7.29 -2.06
C SER A 395 7.76 8.49 -2.95
N THR A 396 8.72 9.35 -2.58
CA THR A 396 9.09 10.50 -3.41
C THR A 396 9.95 10.11 -4.62
N VAL A 397 10.59 8.93 -4.60
CA VAL A 397 11.39 8.39 -5.72
C VAL A 397 10.49 7.69 -6.76
N GLY A 398 9.65 6.76 -6.32
CA GLY A 398 8.85 5.91 -7.21
C GLY A 398 7.41 6.37 -7.38
N GLY A 399 6.94 7.31 -6.56
CA GLY A 399 5.53 7.65 -6.45
C GLY A 399 4.73 6.49 -5.85
N THR A 400 3.48 6.40 -6.27
CA THR A 400 2.48 5.44 -5.81
C THR A 400 2.72 4.04 -6.37
N VAL A 401 2.84 3.04 -5.49
CA VAL A 401 2.84 1.62 -5.86
C VAL A 401 1.41 1.14 -6.11
N GLY A 402 1.14 0.51 -7.25
CA GLY A 402 -0.16 -0.08 -7.54
C GLY A 402 -0.34 -1.46 -6.91
N ASN A 403 -1.54 -1.76 -6.42
CA ASN A 403 -1.89 -3.09 -5.92
C ASN A 403 -1.96 -4.12 -7.06
N ALA A 404 -1.43 -5.32 -6.83
CA ALA A 404 -1.35 -6.37 -7.85
C ALA A 404 -2.72 -6.74 -8.46
N TYR A 405 -3.80 -6.75 -7.68
CA TYR A 405 -5.15 -7.13 -8.15
C TYR A 405 -5.93 -5.97 -8.75
N ASP A 406 -5.63 -4.75 -8.31
CA ASP A 406 -6.20 -3.52 -8.83
C ASP A 406 -5.13 -2.43 -8.70
N PRO A 407 -4.41 -2.07 -9.78
CA PRO A 407 -3.26 -1.16 -9.71
C PRO A 407 -3.60 0.21 -9.12
N SER A 408 -4.89 0.53 -9.05
CA SER A 408 -5.40 1.79 -8.59
C SER A 408 -5.75 1.86 -7.10
N LEU A 409 -5.68 0.72 -6.41
CA LEU A 409 -5.88 0.63 -4.97
C LEU A 409 -4.54 0.57 -4.24
N SER A 410 -4.59 0.94 -2.96
CA SER A 410 -3.45 0.89 -2.07
C SER A 410 -2.92 -0.54 -1.95
N THR A 411 -1.60 -0.62 -1.89
CA THR A 411 -0.89 -1.84 -1.50
C THR A 411 -0.92 -2.07 0.01
N ALA A 412 -1.58 -1.21 0.79
CA ALA A 412 -1.17 -0.90 2.14
C ALA A 412 0.33 -0.54 2.13
N GLY A 413 1.00 -0.69 3.27
CA GLY A 413 2.38 -0.30 3.42
C GLY A 413 2.98 -0.85 4.69
N SER A 414 4.29 -0.74 4.85
CA SER A 414 5.21 -0.04 3.95
C SER A 414 5.87 -0.92 2.89
N SER A 415 5.68 -2.24 2.89
CA SER A 415 6.34 -3.16 1.94
C SER A 415 5.54 -3.41 0.65
N GLY A 416 4.81 -2.38 0.18
CA GLY A 416 3.89 -2.49 -0.96
C GLY A 416 4.56 -2.93 -2.27
N GLY A 417 5.76 -2.42 -2.58
CA GLY A 417 6.49 -2.83 -3.79
C GLY A 417 6.92 -4.29 -3.76
N SER A 418 7.40 -4.80 -2.63
CA SER A 418 7.77 -6.22 -2.50
C SER A 418 6.55 -7.11 -2.70
N ALA A 419 5.42 -6.73 -2.11
CA ALA A 419 4.17 -7.47 -2.25
C ALA A 419 3.65 -7.50 -3.68
N THR A 420 3.58 -6.34 -4.34
CA THR A 420 3.14 -6.28 -5.74
C THR A 420 4.09 -7.01 -6.67
N ALA A 421 5.40 -6.87 -6.50
CA ALA A 421 6.39 -7.53 -7.33
C ALA A 421 6.26 -9.05 -7.28
N VAL A 422 6.05 -9.64 -6.11
CA VAL A 422 5.89 -11.10 -5.99
C VAL A 422 4.52 -11.56 -6.49
N ALA A 423 3.45 -10.87 -6.12
CA ALA A 423 2.09 -11.26 -6.49
C ALA A 423 1.85 -11.21 -8.00
N ALA A 424 2.43 -10.23 -8.70
CA ALA A 424 2.37 -10.09 -10.15
C ALA A 424 3.46 -10.91 -10.90
N SER A 425 4.20 -11.76 -10.20
CA SER A 425 5.33 -12.55 -10.74
C SER A 425 6.37 -11.69 -11.45
N LEU A 426 6.74 -10.55 -10.88
CA LEU A 426 7.83 -9.67 -11.30
C LEU A 426 9.15 -9.99 -10.57
N ALA A 427 9.06 -10.78 -9.50
CA ALA A 427 10.16 -11.46 -8.82
C ALA A 427 9.66 -12.81 -8.26
N ALA A 428 10.57 -13.75 -7.97
CA ALA A 428 10.19 -15.04 -7.37
C ALA A 428 9.87 -14.90 -5.88
N LEU A 429 10.63 -14.05 -5.17
CA LEU A 429 10.47 -13.75 -3.75
C LEU A 429 10.83 -12.27 -3.52
N GLY A 430 10.21 -11.65 -2.53
CA GLY A 430 10.50 -10.29 -2.10
C GLY A 430 10.76 -10.26 -0.60
N PHE A 431 11.71 -9.45 -0.15
CA PHE A 431 11.87 -9.16 1.27
C PHE A 431 11.22 -7.82 1.61
N GLY A 432 10.52 -7.76 2.73
CA GLY A 432 9.96 -6.55 3.31
C GLY A 432 10.46 -6.33 4.74
N THR A 433 9.94 -5.28 5.37
CA THR A 433 10.20 -4.98 6.78
C THR A 433 8.89 -4.69 7.49
N ASP A 434 8.82 -5.01 8.78
CA ASP A 434 7.63 -4.82 9.62
C ASP A 434 7.98 -4.11 10.92
N THR A 435 7.41 -2.93 11.13
CA THR A 435 7.38 -2.28 12.45
C THR A 435 6.00 -2.45 13.10
N CYS A 436 4.95 -2.32 12.31
CA CYS A 436 3.58 -2.66 12.65
C CYS A 436 2.87 -2.82 11.31
N ASN A 437 2.43 -4.03 10.94
CA ASN A 437 1.68 -4.35 9.73
C ASN A 437 2.41 -4.24 8.39
N SER A 438 3.64 -3.74 8.36
CA SER A 438 4.36 -3.49 7.10
C SER A 438 4.78 -4.74 6.32
N LEU A 439 4.61 -5.95 6.86
CA LEU A 439 4.61 -7.21 6.11
C LEU A 439 3.19 -7.77 5.94
N SER A 440 2.41 -7.87 7.02
CA SER A 440 1.10 -8.54 7.02
C SER A 440 0.07 -7.84 6.15
N ASN A 441 -0.07 -6.51 6.26
CA ASN A 441 -1.04 -5.76 5.46
C ASN A 441 -0.77 -5.85 3.95
N PRO A 442 0.43 -5.52 3.46
CA PRO A 442 0.71 -5.63 2.03
C PRO A 442 0.71 -7.09 1.56
N GLY A 443 1.13 -8.05 2.40
CA GLY A 443 1.04 -9.48 2.08
C GLY A 443 -0.41 -9.95 1.89
N SER A 444 -1.29 -9.53 2.79
CA SER A 444 -2.73 -9.80 2.75
C SER A 444 -3.39 -9.20 1.50
N PHE A 445 -3.15 -7.91 1.21
CA PHE A 445 -3.67 -7.23 0.02
C PHE A 445 -3.11 -7.75 -1.30
N ALA A 446 -1.99 -8.48 -1.26
CA ALA A 446 -1.36 -9.11 -2.42
C ALA A 446 -1.55 -10.63 -2.46
N SER A 447 -2.36 -11.21 -1.56
CA SER A 447 -2.59 -12.66 -1.45
C SER A 447 -1.28 -13.46 -1.36
N LEU A 448 -0.37 -13.03 -0.49
CA LEU A 448 0.93 -13.65 -0.26
C LEU A 448 1.05 -14.24 1.15
N ALA A 449 1.93 -15.22 1.28
CA ALA A 449 2.43 -15.67 2.57
C ALA A 449 3.59 -14.77 3.02
N THR A 450 3.65 -14.47 4.32
CA THR A 450 4.78 -13.75 4.93
C THR A 450 4.89 -14.10 6.41
N ILE A 451 6.06 -13.82 6.99
CA ILE A 451 6.32 -14.02 8.42
C ILE A 451 7.03 -12.79 8.99
N ARG A 452 6.48 -12.29 10.09
CA ARG A 452 7.19 -11.48 11.07
C ARG A 452 7.73 -12.44 12.10
N THR A 453 9.04 -12.71 12.07
CA THR A 453 9.62 -13.69 12.97
C THR A 453 9.63 -13.21 14.41
N THR A 454 9.91 -14.12 15.33
CA THR A 454 10.31 -13.79 16.70
C THR A 454 11.35 -12.67 16.67
N ARG A 455 11.19 -11.67 17.54
CA ARG A 455 12.18 -10.59 17.66
C ARG A 455 13.51 -11.18 18.08
N GLY A 456 14.47 -11.14 17.17
CA GLY A 456 15.79 -11.73 17.35
C GLY A 456 16.11 -12.86 16.39
N LEU A 457 15.13 -13.44 15.69
CA LEU A 457 15.43 -14.56 14.78
C LEU A 457 16.11 -14.10 13.48
N THR A 458 15.73 -12.93 12.96
CA THR A 458 16.36 -12.26 11.81
C THR A 458 17.04 -10.97 12.24
N SER A 459 18.25 -10.72 11.73
CA SER A 459 18.97 -9.46 11.98
C SER A 459 18.37 -8.28 11.23
N ARG A 460 18.50 -7.08 11.83
CA ARG A 460 18.10 -5.78 11.30
C ARG A 460 19.31 -4.94 10.88
N ALA A 461 20.52 -5.49 10.92
CA ALA A 461 21.72 -4.80 10.47
C ALA A 461 21.64 -4.46 8.97
N GLY A 462 21.92 -3.21 8.62
CA GLY A 462 21.78 -2.70 7.25
C GLY A 462 20.34 -2.48 6.79
N VAL A 463 19.42 -2.19 7.73
CA VAL A 463 18.03 -1.85 7.43
C VAL A 463 17.69 -0.47 8.02
N MET A 464 17.07 0.42 7.23
CA MET A 464 16.68 1.74 7.74
C MET A 464 15.65 1.60 8.86
N PRO A 465 15.87 2.23 10.02
CA PRO A 465 15.05 2.00 11.22
C PRO A 465 13.82 2.91 11.28
N LEU A 466 12.75 2.39 11.90
CA LEU A 466 11.57 3.16 12.31
C LEU A 466 11.34 3.03 13.82
N ASN A 467 11.35 1.82 14.34
CA ASN A 467 11.32 1.56 15.78
C ASN A 467 12.06 0.27 16.03
N THR A 468 13.32 0.38 16.45
CA THR A 468 14.23 -0.77 16.63
C THR A 468 13.75 -1.79 17.66
N TYR A 469 12.65 -1.57 18.36
CA TYR A 469 12.04 -2.57 19.23
C TYR A 469 10.96 -3.40 18.54
N ASN A 470 10.36 -2.86 17.49
CA ASN A 470 9.36 -3.55 16.69
C ASN A 470 9.88 -3.92 15.29
N ASP A 471 10.94 -3.29 14.79
CA ASP A 471 11.44 -3.55 13.44
C ASP A 471 11.82 -5.03 13.26
N ALA A 472 11.27 -5.64 12.22
CA ALA A 472 11.51 -7.00 11.78
C ALA A 472 11.74 -7.02 10.26
N VAL A 473 12.41 -8.05 9.76
CA VAL A 473 12.68 -8.27 8.34
C VAL A 473 12.14 -9.64 7.97
N GLY A 474 11.36 -9.74 6.89
CA GLY A 474 10.67 -10.98 6.56
C GLY A 474 10.54 -11.20 5.05
N PRO A 475 10.59 -12.46 4.60
CA PRO A 475 10.31 -12.81 3.21
C PRO A 475 8.80 -12.83 2.93
N MET A 476 8.43 -12.45 1.72
CA MET A 476 7.09 -12.49 1.15
C MET A 476 7.12 -13.41 -0.07
N GLY A 477 6.27 -14.44 -0.07
CA GLY A 477 6.26 -15.49 -1.08
C GLY A 477 4.85 -15.89 -1.50
N LYS A 478 4.74 -16.57 -2.64
CA LYS A 478 3.46 -17.12 -3.13
C LYS A 478 2.99 -18.33 -2.31
N SER A 479 3.90 -18.95 -1.55
CA SER A 479 3.64 -20.09 -0.68
C SER A 479 4.35 -19.95 0.66
N VAL A 480 3.82 -20.62 1.69
CA VAL A 480 4.50 -20.74 3.00
C VAL A 480 5.86 -21.44 2.86
N ARG A 481 5.97 -22.38 1.91
CA ARG A 481 7.22 -23.09 1.63
C ARG A 481 8.33 -22.16 1.14
N ASP A 482 8.03 -21.24 0.23
CA ASP A 482 9.01 -20.28 -0.29
C ASP A 482 9.51 -19.35 0.83
N VAL A 483 8.60 -18.92 1.73
CA VAL A 483 8.91 -18.13 2.92
C VAL A 483 9.85 -18.90 3.86
N ALA A 484 9.54 -20.17 4.13
CA ALA A 484 10.34 -21.02 5.02
C ALA A 484 11.75 -21.30 4.47
N LEU A 485 11.87 -21.60 3.17
CA LEU A 485 13.18 -21.79 2.50
C LEU A 485 14.04 -20.53 2.56
N ALA A 486 13.43 -19.34 2.56
CA ALA A 486 14.17 -18.09 2.67
C ALA A 486 14.70 -17.88 4.09
N LEU A 487 13.94 -18.27 5.13
CA LEU A 487 14.38 -18.19 6.53
C LEU A 487 15.64 -19.03 6.80
N ASP A 488 15.76 -20.19 6.15
CA ASP A 488 16.95 -21.06 6.26
C ASP A 488 18.26 -20.32 5.90
N LEU A 489 18.19 -19.28 5.06
CA LEU A 489 19.36 -18.53 4.58
C LEU A 489 19.66 -17.28 5.42
N VAL A 490 18.68 -16.73 6.12
CA VAL A 490 18.74 -15.36 6.67
C VAL A 490 18.59 -15.28 8.18
N THR A 491 18.18 -16.35 8.84
CA THR A 491 18.05 -16.42 10.30
C THR A 491 19.38 -16.73 10.99
N GLY A 492 19.46 -16.41 12.27
CA GLY A 492 20.61 -16.71 13.13
C GLY A 492 21.33 -15.46 13.65
N ALA A 493 22.33 -15.71 14.50
CA ALA A 493 23.05 -14.66 15.19
C ALA A 493 23.81 -13.72 14.24
N ASP A 494 23.84 -12.45 14.63
CA ASP A 494 24.55 -11.37 13.97
C ASP A 494 25.19 -10.45 15.03
N PRO A 495 26.53 -10.34 15.07
CA PRO A 495 27.21 -9.44 16.00
C PRO A 495 26.85 -7.96 15.84
N GLU A 496 26.41 -7.52 14.66
CA GLU A 496 25.94 -6.14 14.44
C GLU A 496 24.52 -5.91 15.01
N ASP A 497 23.82 -6.99 15.39
CA ASP A 497 22.48 -6.92 15.95
C ASP A 497 22.34 -7.78 17.23
N PRO A 498 22.65 -7.22 18.42
CA PRO A 498 22.70 -7.97 19.68
C PRO A 498 21.41 -8.70 20.06
N VAL A 499 20.26 -8.31 19.52
CA VAL A 499 18.98 -8.99 19.83
C VAL A 499 18.89 -10.38 19.20
N THR A 500 19.83 -10.71 18.31
CA THR A 500 19.91 -12.01 17.63
C THR A 500 20.82 -13.02 18.33
N ALA A 501 21.45 -12.65 19.46
CA ALA A 501 22.45 -13.47 20.13
C ALA A 501 21.93 -14.90 20.46
N ASP A 502 20.66 -15.01 20.85
CA ASP A 502 20.04 -16.28 21.24
C ASP A 502 19.47 -17.07 20.06
N ALA A 503 19.40 -16.50 18.85
CA ALA A 503 18.73 -17.11 17.71
C ALA A 503 19.27 -18.51 17.38
N ALA A 504 20.59 -18.70 17.46
CA ALA A 504 21.24 -19.97 17.15
C ALA A 504 20.78 -21.12 18.07
N ALA A 505 20.43 -20.83 19.33
CA ALA A 505 19.94 -21.84 20.27
C ALA A 505 18.50 -22.31 19.96
N HIS A 506 17.79 -21.58 19.11
CA HIS A 506 16.38 -21.80 18.80
C HIS A 506 16.13 -22.24 17.35
N ILE A 507 17.17 -22.39 16.54
CA ILE A 507 17.08 -22.88 15.16
C ILE A 507 17.49 -24.36 15.13
N ALA A 508 16.52 -25.23 14.86
CA ALA A 508 16.73 -26.67 14.74
C ALA A 508 16.34 -27.17 13.34
N GLY A 509 17.35 -27.41 12.50
CA GLY A 509 17.14 -27.85 11.12
C GLY A 509 16.54 -26.76 10.23
N SER A 510 15.93 -27.19 9.12
CA SER A 510 15.28 -26.29 8.17
C SER A 510 13.86 -25.92 8.61
N PHE A 511 13.45 -24.67 8.38
CA PHE A 511 12.09 -24.19 8.55
C PHE A 511 11.13 -24.80 7.52
N ALA A 512 11.63 -25.22 6.36
CA ALA A 512 10.85 -25.90 5.33
C ALA A 512 10.69 -27.41 5.58
N GLN A 513 11.43 -27.93 6.56
CA GLN A 513 11.32 -29.32 6.98
C GLN A 513 9.92 -29.58 7.56
N ASP A 514 9.34 -30.74 7.24
CA ASP A 514 8.07 -31.25 7.77
C ASP A 514 6.80 -30.48 7.36
N LEU A 515 6.89 -29.38 6.59
CA LEU A 515 5.72 -28.61 6.14
C LEU A 515 4.70 -29.44 5.34
N GLU A 516 5.17 -30.42 4.55
CA GLU A 516 4.30 -31.31 3.78
C GLU A 516 3.52 -32.30 4.68
N ALA A 517 4.14 -32.70 5.79
CA ALA A 517 3.55 -33.61 6.77
C ALA A 517 2.70 -32.88 7.82
N ALA A 518 2.79 -31.54 7.88
CA ALA A 518 2.06 -30.73 8.83
C ALA A 518 0.53 -30.92 8.73
N THR A 519 -0.13 -30.92 9.88
CA THR A 519 -1.57 -31.16 10.02
C THR A 519 -2.21 -30.21 11.04
N LEU A 520 -3.45 -29.80 10.77
CA LEU A 520 -4.30 -29.05 11.68
C LEU A 520 -5.06 -29.94 12.67
N LYS A 521 -5.06 -31.27 12.47
CA LYS A 521 -5.80 -32.22 13.31
C LYS A 521 -5.35 -32.12 14.77
N GLY A 522 -6.30 -31.85 15.65
CA GLY A 522 -6.11 -31.71 17.09
C GLY A 522 -5.40 -30.44 17.53
N LYS A 523 -5.03 -29.53 16.61
CA LYS A 523 -4.41 -28.25 16.95
C LYS A 523 -5.44 -27.32 17.57
N ARG A 524 -5.06 -26.59 18.61
CA ARG A 524 -5.95 -25.67 19.34
C ARG A 524 -5.65 -24.24 18.93
N ILE A 525 -6.60 -23.57 18.28
CA ILE A 525 -6.44 -22.21 17.75
C ILE A 525 -7.38 -21.26 18.50
N GLY A 526 -6.84 -20.20 19.09
CA GLY A 526 -7.62 -19.17 19.77
C GLY A 526 -8.12 -18.12 18.79
N ALA A 527 -9.41 -18.12 18.47
CA ALA A 527 -10.04 -17.07 17.67
C ALA A 527 -10.16 -15.79 18.50
N PHE A 528 -9.33 -14.79 18.19
CA PHE A 528 -9.29 -13.53 18.92
C PHE A 528 -10.35 -12.57 18.39
N ARG A 529 -11.63 -12.94 18.56
CA ARG A 529 -12.79 -12.29 17.94
C ARG A 529 -12.90 -10.80 18.23
N GLN A 530 -12.40 -10.34 19.40
CA GLN A 530 -12.34 -8.92 19.74
C GLN A 530 -11.51 -8.08 18.76
N ARG A 531 -10.67 -8.72 17.94
CA ARG A 531 -9.85 -8.10 16.88
C ARG A 531 -10.38 -8.35 15.47
N PHE A 532 -11.62 -8.80 15.29
CA PHE A 532 -12.15 -9.05 13.94
C PHE A 532 -12.70 -7.78 13.27
N VAL A 533 -13.13 -6.81 14.08
CA VAL A 533 -13.63 -5.51 13.63
C VAL A 533 -12.77 -4.44 14.27
N GLY A 534 -12.10 -3.65 13.43
CA GLY A 534 -11.27 -2.54 13.87
C GLY A 534 -12.08 -1.25 14.04
N PHE A 535 -11.35 -0.14 14.22
CA PHE A 535 -11.94 1.20 14.36
C PHE A 535 -12.77 1.63 13.12
N THR A 536 -12.54 1.01 11.96
CA THR A 536 -13.30 1.28 10.73
C THR A 536 -14.75 0.80 10.80
N GLY A 537 -15.06 -0.15 11.70
CA GLY A 537 -16.38 -0.77 11.79
C GLY A 537 -16.74 -1.68 10.60
N GLU A 538 -15.85 -1.87 9.63
CA GLU A 538 -16.07 -2.76 8.47
C GLU A 538 -16.23 -4.21 8.93
N ARG A 539 -17.18 -4.94 8.32
CA ARG A 539 -17.60 -6.27 8.78
C ARG A 539 -17.35 -7.37 7.76
N GLU A 540 -17.03 -7.03 6.52
CA GLU A 540 -16.76 -7.98 5.45
C GLU A 540 -15.55 -8.86 5.76
N VAL A 541 -14.52 -8.28 6.39
CA VAL A 541 -13.36 -9.02 6.92
C VAL A 541 -13.80 -9.96 8.04
N ALA A 542 -14.56 -9.48 9.02
CA ALA A 542 -15.05 -10.31 10.13
C ALA A 542 -15.90 -11.49 9.63
N GLN A 543 -16.75 -11.27 8.62
CA GLN A 543 -17.51 -12.33 7.96
C GLN A 543 -16.60 -13.34 7.24
N ASN A 544 -15.48 -12.89 6.66
CA ASN A 544 -14.47 -13.79 6.11
C ASN A 544 -13.82 -14.63 7.20
N MET A 545 -13.53 -14.05 8.38
CA MET A 545 -12.96 -14.79 9.51
C MET A 545 -13.86 -15.93 9.99
N GLU A 546 -15.20 -15.78 9.93
CA GLU A 546 -16.10 -16.90 10.22
C GLU A 546 -15.95 -18.08 9.25
N ARG A 547 -15.62 -17.80 7.98
CA ARG A 547 -15.29 -18.87 7.01
C ARG A 547 -13.97 -19.52 7.35
N VAL A 548 -12.96 -18.74 7.71
CA VAL A 548 -11.64 -19.24 8.14
C VAL A 548 -11.77 -20.19 9.34
N ILE A 549 -12.60 -19.84 10.33
CA ILE A 549 -12.87 -20.70 11.49
C ILE A 549 -13.45 -22.05 11.03
N LYS A 550 -14.40 -22.04 10.09
CA LYS A 550 -14.96 -23.26 9.52
C LYS A 550 -13.94 -24.07 8.74
N ASP A 551 -13.08 -23.42 7.95
CA ASP A 551 -11.99 -24.07 7.21
C ASP A 551 -11.04 -24.80 8.18
N LEU A 552 -10.64 -24.14 9.27
CA LEU A 552 -9.79 -24.73 10.32
C LEU A 552 -10.46 -25.93 11.00
N GLN A 553 -11.74 -25.80 11.39
CA GLN A 553 -12.52 -26.88 12.01
C GLN A 553 -12.69 -28.07 11.07
N ALA A 554 -12.92 -27.84 9.78
CA ALA A 554 -13.03 -28.89 8.77
C ALA A 554 -11.73 -29.70 8.61
N GLN A 555 -10.57 -29.09 8.88
CA GLN A 555 -9.27 -29.78 8.90
C GLN A 555 -8.94 -30.41 10.27
N GLY A 556 -9.89 -30.40 11.21
CA GLY A 556 -9.77 -31.03 12.51
C GLY A 556 -9.10 -30.19 13.59
N ALA A 557 -8.91 -28.88 13.39
CA ALA A 557 -8.49 -27.99 14.46
C ALA A 557 -9.64 -27.74 15.44
N VAL A 558 -9.30 -27.58 16.71
CA VAL A 558 -10.20 -27.10 17.75
C VAL A 558 -10.05 -25.59 17.84
N VAL A 559 -11.06 -24.86 17.37
CA VAL A 559 -11.07 -23.39 17.45
C VAL A 559 -11.84 -22.97 18.71
N VAL A 560 -11.24 -22.16 19.56
CA VAL A 560 -11.85 -21.62 20.78
C VAL A 560 -11.83 -20.11 20.76
N ASP A 561 -12.92 -19.48 21.21
CA ASP A 561 -12.96 -18.03 21.32
C ASP A 561 -12.14 -17.57 22.52
N VAL A 562 -11.35 -16.52 22.33
CA VAL A 562 -10.53 -15.92 23.38
C VAL A 562 -10.65 -14.41 23.37
N ASP A 563 -10.50 -13.81 24.54
CA ASP A 563 -10.51 -12.38 24.76
C ASP A 563 -9.42 -11.97 25.77
N ILE A 564 -9.04 -10.69 25.72
CA ILE A 564 -8.16 -10.05 26.68
C ILE A 564 -8.92 -8.86 27.25
N PRO A 565 -9.38 -8.91 28.51
CA PRO A 565 -10.05 -7.77 29.16
C PRO A 565 -9.17 -6.52 29.13
N ASP A 566 -9.77 -5.35 28.92
CA ASP A 566 -9.08 -4.05 28.87
C ASP A 566 -7.89 -4.01 27.90
N TYR A 567 -8.00 -4.71 26.77
CA TYR A 567 -6.94 -4.83 25.78
C TYR A 567 -6.32 -3.49 25.37
N ASP A 568 -7.16 -2.51 25.03
CA ASP A 568 -6.69 -1.20 24.53
C ASP A 568 -5.89 -0.43 25.59
N ALA A 569 -6.30 -0.50 26.87
CA ALA A 569 -5.57 0.12 27.97
C ALA A 569 -4.20 -0.57 28.20
N LYS A 570 -4.17 -1.91 28.12
CA LYS A 570 -2.93 -2.69 28.24
C LYS A 570 -1.98 -2.41 27.08
N TYR A 571 -2.50 -2.32 25.86
CA TYR A 571 -1.71 -1.93 24.69
C TYR A 571 -1.20 -0.49 24.81
N ALA A 572 -2.04 0.46 25.24
CA ALA A 572 -1.65 1.86 25.44
C ALA A 572 -0.47 2.02 26.40
N ALA A 573 -0.37 1.15 27.43
CA ALA A 573 0.76 1.14 28.36
C ALA A 573 2.06 0.56 27.75
N ALA A 574 1.95 -0.30 26.74
CA ALA A 574 3.09 -0.99 26.13
C ALA A 574 3.56 -0.37 24.80
N ARG A 575 2.71 0.42 24.14
CA ARG A 575 3.00 1.05 22.85
C ARG A 575 3.99 2.20 22.97
N GLY A 576 4.70 2.48 21.88
CA GLY A 576 5.65 3.60 21.78
C GLY A 576 7.05 3.15 21.37
N ALA A 577 8.04 4.01 21.63
CA ALA A 577 9.45 3.75 21.37
C ALA A 577 10.28 4.20 22.57
N ALA A 578 11.46 3.59 22.78
CA ALA A 578 12.37 4.08 23.79
C ALA A 578 12.85 5.51 23.44
N PRO A 579 12.99 6.42 24.42
CA PRO A 579 13.39 7.80 24.15
C PRO A 579 14.70 7.90 23.37
N GLY A 580 14.76 8.79 22.37
CA GLY A 580 15.96 9.02 21.55
C GLY A 580 16.36 7.87 20.62
N SER A 581 15.67 6.72 20.67
CA SER A 581 16.05 5.51 19.92
C SER A 581 16.07 5.70 18.41
N LEU A 582 15.14 6.46 17.85
CA LEU A 582 15.10 6.71 16.40
C LEU A 582 16.34 7.48 15.92
N ARG A 583 16.74 8.54 16.63
CA ARG A 583 17.96 9.30 16.31
C ARG A 583 19.19 8.42 16.39
N ALA A 584 19.34 7.66 17.47
CA ALA A 584 20.46 6.75 17.66
C ALA A 584 20.52 5.70 16.53
N ALA A 585 19.38 5.13 16.16
CA ALA A 585 19.28 4.12 15.12
C ALA A 585 19.64 4.68 13.73
N TRP A 586 19.14 5.86 13.37
CA TRP A 586 19.50 6.52 12.11
C TRP A 586 20.98 6.89 12.06
N THR A 587 21.56 7.37 13.17
CA THR A 587 23.01 7.62 13.26
C THR A 587 23.81 6.33 13.05
N ALA A 588 23.41 5.23 13.70
CA ALA A 588 24.07 3.93 13.53
C ALA A 588 23.96 3.43 12.09
N TYR A 589 22.77 3.54 11.48
CA TYR A 589 22.54 3.13 10.09
C TYR A 589 23.39 3.96 9.10
N LEU A 590 23.32 5.29 9.15
CA LEU A 590 24.01 6.16 8.17
C LEU A 590 25.54 6.09 8.29
N SER A 591 26.06 5.79 9.49
CA SER A 591 27.50 5.63 9.73
C SER A 591 28.02 4.21 9.49
N ARG A 592 27.12 3.24 9.22
CA ARG A 592 27.47 1.82 9.09
C ARG A 592 28.53 1.60 8.00
N GLY A 593 29.62 0.95 8.40
CA GLY A 593 30.75 0.64 7.54
C GLY A 593 31.60 1.84 7.12
N SER A 594 31.37 3.03 7.69
CA SER A 594 32.17 4.22 7.37
C SER A 594 33.60 4.11 7.92
N LYS A 595 34.56 4.70 7.19
CA LYS A 595 35.96 4.82 7.60
C LYS A 595 36.26 6.26 8.04
N PRO A 596 37.30 6.50 8.85
CA PRO A 596 37.75 7.86 9.16
C PRO A 596 37.97 8.68 7.88
N GLY A 597 37.30 9.83 7.78
CA GLY A 597 37.34 10.72 6.60
C GLY A 597 36.19 10.53 5.60
N ASP A 598 35.38 9.48 5.72
CA ASP A 598 34.19 9.31 4.89
C ASP A 598 33.15 10.41 5.17
N LYS A 599 32.48 10.88 4.12
CA LYS A 599 31.25 11.67 4.28
C LYS A 599 30.11 10.77 4.78
N VAL A 600 29.59 11.10 5.96
CA VAL A 600 28.42 10.45 6.57
C VAL A 600 27.29 11.46 6.62
N LEU A 601 26.13 11.09 6.06
CA LEU A 601 24.93 11.91 6.14
C LEU A 601 24.35 11.84 7.56
N THR A 602 23.68 12.90 7.97
CA THR A 602 22.96 13.01 9.24
C THR A 602 21.47 13.27 9.00
N ILE A 603 20.63 13.12 10.03
CA ILE A 603 19.22 13.51 9.95
C ILE A 603 19.10 14.99 9.55
N GLN A 604 19.97 15.85 10.07
CA GLN A 604 20.02 17.28 9.74
C GLN A 604 20.32 17.50 8.25
N ASP A 605 21.24 16.73 7.66
CA ASP A 605 21.51 16.81 6.21
C ASP A 605 20.29 16.41 5.37
N LEU A 606 19.55 15.39 5.82
CA LEU A 606 18.31 14.96 5.14
C LEU A 606 17.22 16.02 5.21
N LEU A 607 17.04 16.66 6.37
CA LEU A 607 16.08 17.76 6.55
C LEU A 607 16.49 18.99 5.71
N ALA A 608 17.77 19.38 5.77
CA ALA A 608 18.31 20.51 5.03
C ALA A 608 18.27 20.31 3.52
N SER A 609 18.13 19.07 3.04
CA SER A 609 18.05 18.79 1.61
C SER A 609 16.76 19.33 0.96
N GLY A 610 15.69 19.54 1.73
CA GLY A 610 14.37 19.96 1.22
C GLY A 610 13.70 18.95 0.27
N LYS A 611 14.10 17.67 0.32
CA LYS A 611 13.64 16.61 -0.62
C LYS A 611 12.77 15.53 0.02
N LEU A 612 12.51 15.64 1.33
CA LEU A 612 11.70 14.69 2.09
C LEU A 612 10.20 14.94 1.87
N ALA A 613 9.39 13.88 1.94
CA ALA A 613 7.96 14.04 2.11
C ALA A 613 7.65 14.73 3.46
N PRO A 614 6.56 15.52 3.56
CA PRO A 614 6.21 16.22 4.80
C PRO A 614 6.04 15.29 6.02
N VAL A 615 5.55 14.06 5.83
CA VAL A 615 5.47 13.06 6.91
C VAL A 615 6.86 12.65 7.39
N SER A 616 7.80 12.44 6.47
CA SER A 616 9.17 12.04 6.78
C SER A 616 9.96 13.16 7.44
N ALA A 617 9.81 14.40 6.96
CA ALA A 617 10.41 15.56 7.59
C ALA A 617 9.95 15.70 9.04
N ARG A 618 8.63 15.69 9.31
CA ARG A 618 8.07 15.76 10.67
C ARG A 618 8.58 14.63 11.57
N ARG A 619 8.66 13.40 11.06
CA ARG A 619 9.16 12.25 11.82
C ARG A 619 10.63 12.42 12.21
N LEU A 620 11.45 12.89 11.28
CA LEU A 620 12.88 13.12 11.49
C LEU A 620 13.16 14.36 12.37
N GLU A 621 12.37 15.42 12.26
CA GLU A 621 12.39 16.56 13.19
C GLU A 621 12.07 16.09 14.62
N GLY A 622 11.02 15.28 14.78
CA GLY A 622 10.68 14.67 16.06
C GLY A 622 11.79 13.79 16.63
N ALA A 623 12.58 13.12 15.78
CA ALA A 623 13.74 12.35 16.21
C ALA A 623 14.86 13.23 16.81
N LEU A 624 14.94 14.50 16.40
CA LEU A 624 15.94 15.46 16.91
C LEU A 624 15.52 16.13 18.23
N ALA A 625 14.29 15.90 18.70
CA ALA A 625 13.83 16.43 19.98
C ALA A 625 14.75 15.97 21.14
N PRO A 626 14.96 16.83 22.16
CA PRO A 626 15.74 16.44 23.34
C PRO A 626 15.19 15.16 23.98
N ALA A 627 16.07 14.21 24.26
CA ALA A 627 15.76 12.98 24.97
C ALA A 627 16.48 12.96 26.34
N PRO A 628 15.95 12.24 27.33
CA PRO A 628 16.68 11.97 28.58
C PRO A 628 18.07 11.39 28.31
N THR A 629 19.01 11.64 29.20
CA THR A 629 20.38 11.13 29.14
C THR A 629 20.79 10.53 30.49
N GLY A 630 21.86 9.72 30.51
CA GLY A 630 22.37 9.07 31.71
C GLY A 630 21.29 8.26 32.45
N ALA A 631 21.26 8.35 33.78
CA ALA A 631 20.34 7.57 34.62
C ALA A 631 18.85 7.78 34.28
N ALA A 632 18.46 8.97 33.80
CA ALA A 632 17.08 9.22 33.40
C ALA A 632 16.70 8.46 32.12
N LEU A 633 17.63 8.31 31.18
CA LEU A 633 17.43 7.48 29.99
C LEU A 633 17.32 6.01 30.37
N ASP A 634 18.19 5.54 31.25
CA ASP A 634 18.20 4.16 31.72
C ASP A 634 16.88 3.79 32.40
N GLU A 635 16.35 4.68 33.24
CA GLU A 635 15.07 4.48 33.93
C GLU A 635 13.90 4.38 32.96
N VAL A 636 13.76 5.36 32.04
CA VAL A 636 12.65 5.35 31.09
C VAL A 636 12.75 4.17 30.12
N THR A 637 13.97 3.80 29.72
CA THR A 637 14.21 2.62 28.87
C THR A 637 13.84 1.33 29.59
N ARG A 638 14.21 1.16 30.87
CA ARG A 638 13.84 0.00 31.68
C ARG A 638 12.33 -0.13 31.84
N ARG A 639 11.64 0.99 32.11
CA ARG A 639 10.18 1.03 32.20
C ARG A 639 9.51 0.65 30.87
N PHE A 640 10.03 1.13 29.75
CA PHE A 640 9.55 0.77 28.43
C PHE A 640 9.65 -0.74 28.18
N PHE A 641 10.80 -1.37 28.49
CA PHE A 641 10.95 -2.83 28.37
C PHE A 641 10.00 -3.59 29.28
N ALA A 642 9.87 -3.19 30.55
CA ALA A 642 8.97 -3.83 31.50
C ALA A 642 7.51 -3.80 31.02
N GLY A 643 7.06 -2.69 30.43
CA GLY A 643 5.72 -2.58 29.84
C GLY A 643 5.49 -3.55 28.68
N ARG A 644 6.50 -3.71 27.81
CA ARG A 644 6.44 -4.66 26.68
C ARG A 644 6.43 -6.11 27.12
N ASP A 645 7.27 -6.45 28.10
CA ASP A 645 7.34 -7.81 28.64
C ASP A 645 6.03 -8.17 29.35
N ALA A 646 5.46 -7.25 30.13
CA ALA A 646 4.15 -7.42 30.73
C ALA A 646 3.05 -7.63 29.67
N PHE A 647 3.09 -6.88 28.56
CA PHE A 647 2.14 -7.05 27.47
C PHE A 647 2.30 -8.40 26.77
N ARG A 648 3.54 -8.84 26.48
CA ARG A 648 3.82 -10.18 25.94
C ARG A 648 3.25 -11.27 26.85
N GLN A 649 3.48 -11.16 28.16
CA GLN A 649 3.08 -12.20 29.11
C GLN A 649 1.57 -12.43 29.13
N ILE A 650 0.76 -11.39 28.89
CA ILE A 650 -0.70 -11.52 28.78
C ILE A 650 -1.10 -12.53 27.69
N PHE A 651 -0.45 -12.48 26.52
CA PHE A 651 -0.72 -13.40 25.41
C PHE A 651 -0.18 -14.80 25.71
N VAL A 652 1.03 -14.90 26.26
CA VAL A 652 1.63 -16.20 26.63
C VAL A 652 0.78 -16.91 27.65
N ASP A 653 0.38 -16.23 28.73
CA ASP A 653 -0.47 -16.82 29.76
C ASP A 653 -1.85 -17.22 29.20
N LEU A 654 -2.40 -16.43 28.27
CA LEU A 654 -3.66 -16.78 27.61
C LEU A 654 -3.51 -18.06 26.78
N MET A 655 -2.45 -18.15 25.97
CA MET A 655 -2.15 -19.35 25.19
C MET A 655 -1.92 -20.56 26.08
N ASP A 656 -1.28 -20.41 27.24
CA ASP A 656 -1.01 -21.51 28.16
C ASP A 656 -2.28 -21.97 28.89
N ARG A 657 -3.06 -21.03 29.44
CA ARG A 657 -4.34 -21.33 30.11
C ARG A 657 -5.31 -22.05 29.17
N GLN A 658 -5.39 -21.63 27.91
CA GLN A 658 -6.30 -22.20 26.91
C GLN A 658 -5.69 -23.37 26.11
N LYS A 659 -4.41 -23.69 26.39
CA LYS A 659 -3.61 -24.72 25.70
C LYS A 659 -3.60 -24.53 24.19
N LEU A 660 -3.36 -23.30 23.73
CA LEU A 660 -3.36 -22.93 22.31
C LEU A 660 -2.02 -23.27 21.67
N ASP A 661 -2.07 -23.76 20.43
CA ASP A 661 -0.94 -23.82 19.51
C ASP A 661 -0.68 -22.46 18.85
N ALA A 662 -1.73 -21.66 18.59
CA ALA A 662 -1.63 -20.31 18.04
C ALA A 662 -2.90 -19.48 18.32
N MET A 663 -2.82 -18.16 18.17
CA MET A 663 -3.97 -17.25 18.13
C MET A 663 -4.24 -16.80 16.69
N LEU A 664 -5.51 -16.54 16.36
CA LEU A 664 -6.01 -16.19 15.04
C LEU A 664 -6.70 -14.82 15.05
N TYR A 665 -6.34 -13.96 14.10
CA TYR A 665 -6.98 -12.66 13.84
C TYR A 665 -6.82 -12.27 12.35
N PRO A 666 -7.66 -11.38 11.79
CA PRO A 666 -7.52 -10.94 10.40
C PRO A 666 -6.25 -10.11 10.25
N ALA A 667 -5.52 -10.21 9.13
CA ALA A 667 -4.34 -9.37 8.91
C ALA A 667 -4.71 -7.88 8.74
N ASN A 668 -5.81 -7.59 8.02
CA ASN A 668 -6.29 -6.24 7.75
C ASN A 668 -7.73 -6.12 8.23
N HIS A 669 -8.13 -4.93 8.68
CA HIS A 669 -9.50 -4.69 9.15
C HIS A 669 -10.42 -4.10 8.07
N ALA A 670 -9.86 -3.71 6.93
CA ALA A 670 -10.60 -3.12 5.82
C ALA A 670 -10.21 -3.76 4.50
N ARG A 671 -11.05 -3.58 3.48
CA ARG A 671 -10.66 -3.87 2.09
C ARG A 671 -9.58 -2.89 1.60
N PRO A 672 -8.87 -3.22 0.51
CA PRO A 672 -8.07 -2.24 -0.21
C PRO A 672 -8.93 -1.04 -0.61
N HIS A 673 -8.40 0.15 -0.40
CA HIS A 673 -9.00 1.45 -0.75
C HIS A 673 -8.02 2.25 -1.60
N THR A 674 -8.43 3.40 -2.15
CA THR A 674 -7.48 4.28 -2.85
C THR A 674 -6.41 4.78 -1.89
N HIS A 675 -5.21 5.10 -2.39
CA HIS A 675 -4.11 5.57 -1.56
C HIS A 675 -4.45 6.87 -0.82
N GLU A 676 -5.03 7.83 -1.54
CA GLU A 676 -5.43 9.14 -1.01
C GLU A 676 -6.63 9.02 -0.08
N GLY A 677 -7.67 8.28 -0.49
CA GLY A 677 -8.88 8.12 0.29
C GLY A 677 -8.65 7.34 1.59
N GLY A 678 -7.72 6.37 1.59
CA GLY A 678 -7.29 5.68 2.80
C GLY A 678 -6.61 6.59 3.81
N LEU A 679 -5.64 7.38 3.34
CA LEU A 679 -4.91 8.32 4.18
C LEU A 679 -5.84 9.38 4.76
N GLU A 680 -6.73 9.95 3.95
CA GLU A 680 -7.70 10.96 4.40
C GLU A 680 -8.71 10.39 5.39
N ARG A 681 -9.25 9.20 5.10
CA ARG A 681 -10.32 8.60 5.90
C ARG A 681 -9.83 7.99 7.21
N TYR A 682 -8.66 7.36 7.20
CA TYR A 682 -8.19 6.53 8.31
C TYR A 682 -6.96 7.08 9.02
N GLY A 683 -6.20 7.99 8.39
CA GLY A 683 -4.92 8.51 8.90
C GLY A 683 -3.77 7.48 8.91
N SER A 684 -4.07 6.21 9.13
CA SER A 684 -3.17 5.04 9.07
C SER A 684 -3.94 3.84 8.52
N GLU A 685 -3.24 2.93 7.84
CA GLU A 685 -3.88 1.74 7.25
C GLU A 685 -4.52 0.84 8.33
N PRO A 686 -5.82 0.49 8.20
CA PRO A 686 -6.49 -0.41 9.16
C PRO A 686 -5.95 -1.86 9.13
N GLY A 687 -5.29 -2.29 10.21
CA GLY A 687 -4.86 -3.68 10.37
C GLY A 687 -4.63 -4.12 11.82
N THR A 688 -4.05 -5.30 11.99
CA THR A 688 -3.71 -5.93 13.29
C THR A 688 -2.22 -6.21 13.39
N CYS A 689 -1.52 -5.39 14.16
CA CYS A 689 -0.08 -5.58 14.36
C CYS A 689 0.36 -5.49 15.81
N GLU A 690 -0.47 -4.94 16.68
CA GLU A 690 -0.14 -4.68 18.07
C GLU A 690 0.30 -5.97 18.78
N GLU A 691 -0.37 -7.08 18.46
CA GLU A 691 -0.20 -8.40 19.04
C GLU A 691 1.20 -8.96 18.80
N SER A 692 1.78 -8.75 17.62
CA SER A 692 3.12 -9.27 17.26
C SER A 692 4.21 -8.20 17.37
N ALA A 693 3.90 -6.94 17.07
CA ALA A 693 4.84 -5.84 17.09
C ALA A 693 5.25 -5.42 18.52
N ALA A 694 4.28 -5.25 19.42
CA ALA A 694 4.55 -4.80 20.78
C ALA A 694 5.08 -5.94 21.66
N THR A 695 4.72 -7.18 21.36
CA THR A 695 5.17 -8.35 22.12
C THR A 695 6.50 -8.91 21.58
N GLY A 696 6.80 -8.79 20.28
CA GLY A 696 7.94 -9.48 19.66
C GLY A 696 7.70 -10.96 19.38
N LEU A 697 6.47 -11.46 19.57
CA LEU A 697 6.04 -12.80 19.19
C LEU A 697 5.99 -12.97 17.65
N PRO A 698 6.20 -14.19 17.14
CA PRO A 698 6.14 -14.45 15.71
C PRO A 698 4.70 -14.43 15.19
N GLN A 699 4.53 -13.92 13.98
CA GLN A 699 3.27 -13.90 13.25
C GLN A 699 3.48 -14.39 11.82
N VAL A 700 2.71 -15.41 11.41
CA VAL A 700 2.63 -15.85 10.01
C VAL A 700 1.31 -15.36 9.43
N THR A 701 1.39 -14.67 8.29
CA THR A 701 0.22 -14.21 7.53
C THR A 701 0.09 -15.04 6.26
N VAL A 702 -1.11 -15.53 5.97
CA VAL A 702 -1.42 -16.35 4.78
C VAL A 702 -2.74 -15.94 4.13
N PRO A 703 -2.91 -16.18 2.82
CA PRO A 703 -4.16 -15.90 2.10
C PRO A 703 -5.38 -16.61 2.70
N ALA A 704 -6.49 -15.88 2.81
CA ALA A 704 -7.74 -16.32 3.42
C ALA A 704 -8.96 -16.04 2.53
N GLY A 705 -8.75 -15.90 1.22
CA GLY A 705 -9.79 -15.75 0.22
C GLY A 705 -9.95 -14.31 -0.24
N PHE A 706 -11.17 -13.99 -0.71
CA PHE A 706 -11.47 -12.72 -1.36
C PHE A 706 -12.82 -12.15 -0.89
N ILE A 707 -12.84 -10.87 -0.51
CA ILE A 707 -14.10 -10.13 -0.30
C ILE A 707 -14.72 -9.81 -1.65
N GLY A 708 -16.01 -10.11 -1.79
CA GLY A 708 -16.76 -9.90 -3.04
C GLY A 708 -16.18 -10.67 -4.23
N GLY A 709 -15.33 -11.68 -4.00
CA GLY A 709 -14.58 -12.37 -5.05
C GLY A 709 -13.50 -11.53 -5.74
N ARG A 710 -13.25 -10.27 -5.28
CA ARG A 710 -12.38 -9.29 -5.94
C ARG A 710 -11.14 -8.95 -5.11
N TYR A 711 -11.32 -8.69 -3.81
CA TYR A 711 -10.24 -8.14 -2.98
C TYR A 711 -9.62 -9.20 -2.07
N PRO A 712 -8.31 -9.49 -2.17
CA PRO A 712 -7.64 -10.43 -1.28
C PRO A 712 -7.80 -10.05 0.19
N VAL A 713 -7.93 -11.06 1.04
CA VAL A 713 -7.85 -10.95 2.50
C VAL A 713 -6.92 -12.04 3.03
N GLY A 714 -6.09 -11.69 3.99
CA GLY A 714 -5.24 -12.62 4.73
C GLY A 714 -5.67 -12.79 6.19
N ILE A 715 -5.23 -13.89 6.79
CA ILE A 715 -5.28 -14.11 8.23
C ILE A 715 -3.88 -14.06 8.82
N SER A 716 -3.79 -13.75 10.10
CA SER A 716 -2.57 -13.81 10.89
C SER A 716 -2.71 -14.88 11.96
N LEU A 717 -1.71 -15.76 12.04
CA LEU A 717 -1.51 -16.70 13.13
C LEU A 717 -0.37 -16.16 14.01
N LEU A 718 -0.59 -16.01 15.31
CA LEU A 718 0.41 -15.59 16.30
C LEU A 718 0.85 -16.78 17.14
N GLY A 719 2.16 -16.97 17.29
CA GLY A 719 2.77 -18.04 18.06
C GLY A 719 3.49 -17.56 19.33
N ARG A 720 4.13 -18.48 20.05
CA ARG A 720 5.06 -18.15 21.14
C ARG A 720 6.41 -17.72 20.59
N MET A 721 7.21 -17.04 21.41
CA MET A 721 8.62 -16.79 21.09
C MET A 721 9.29 -18.10 20.68
N TRP A 722 10.01 -18.08 19.56
CA TRP A 722 10.77 -19.19 19.01
C TRP A 722 9.96 -20.37 18.44
N ASP A 723 8.63 -20.29 18.44
CA ASP A 723 7.75 -21.27 17.78
C ASP A 723 7.57 -20.96 16.28
N ASP A 724 8.45 -20.18 15.65
CA ASP A 724 8.36 -19.77 14.25
C ASP A 724 8.18 -20.96 13.29
N LYS A 725 8.96 -22.04 13.45
CA LYS A 725 8.81 -23.26 12.64
C LYS A 725 7.43 -23.89 12.83
N ARG A 726 6.98 -24.02 14.07
CA ARG A 726 5.65 -24.56 14.40
C ARG A 726 4.53 -23.72 13.78
N LEU A 727 4.67 -22.40 13.80
CA LEU A 727 3.71 -21.48 13.22
C LEU A 727 3.64 -21.62 11.69
N LEU A 728 4.79 -21.82 11.04
CA LEU A 728 4.87 -22.14 9.60
C LEU A 728 4.21 -23.50 9.27
N GLU A 729 4.36 -24.53 10.12
CA GLU A 729 3.66 -25.81 9.95
C GLU A 729 2.13 -25.63 9.95
N LEU A 730 1.59 -24.86 10.90
CA LEU A 730 0.15 -24.56 10.99
C LEU A 730 -0.33 -23.81 9.74
N ALA A 731 0.42 -22.79 9.33
CA ALA A 731 0.12 -22.00 8.15
C ALA A 731 0.18 -22.83 6.86
N ALA A 732 1.19 -23.69 6.70
CA ALA A 732 1.33 -24.57 5.53
C ALA A 732 0.20 -25.59 5.44
N ALA A 733 -0.22 -26.16 6.58
CA ALA A 733 -1.36 -27.07 6.63
C ALA A 733 -2.68 -26.36 6.24
N TYR A 734 -2.89 -25.13 6.69
CA TYR A 734 -4.04 -24.30 6.29
C TYR A 734 -3.99 -23.92 4.79
N GLU A 735 -2.83 -23.47 4.30
CA GLU A 735 -2.61 -23.11 2.90
C GLU A 735 -2.90 -24.29 1.97
N ARG A 736 -2.37 -25.49 2.27
CA ARG A 736 -2.60 -26.70 1.47
C ARG A 736 -4.07 -27.12 1.42
N ALA A 737 -4.77 -26.98 2.54
CA ALA A 737 -6.17 -27.37 2.68
C ALA A 737 -7.12 -26.44 1.92
N THR A 738 -6.80 -25.15 1.85
CA THR A 738 -7.71 -24.13 1.32
C THR A 738 -7.34 -23.62 -0.05
N ARG A 739 -6.03 -23.47 -0.34
CA ARG A 739 -5.47 -22.91 -1.59
C ARG A 739 -6.17 -21.62 -2.00
N HIS A 740 -6.41 -20.74 -1.03
CA HIS A 740 -7.16 -19.49 -1.23
C HIS A 740 -6.47 -18.51 -2.18
N ARG A 741 -5.14 -18.57 -2.33
CA ARG A 741 -4.40 -17.72 -3.27
C ARG A 741 -4.89 -17.95 -4.70
N ARG A 742 -5.08 -16.85 -5.43
CA ARG A 742 -5.33 -16.84 -6.88
C ARG A 742 -4.42 -15.80 -7.52
N PRO A 743 -3.83 -16.03 -8.70
CA PRO A 743 -3.03 -14.99 -9.36
C PRO A 743 -3.85 -13.72 -9.63
N PRO A 744 -3.21 -12.53 -9.66
CA PRO A 744 -3.86 -11.32 -10.12
C PRO A 744 -4.23 -11.43 -11.61
N THR A 745 -5.42 -10.94 -11.98
CA THR A 745 -5.90 -10.96 -13.37
C THR A 745 -5.27 -9.88 -14.25
N THR A 746 -4.50 -8.98 -13.64
CA THR A 746 -3.80 -7.82 -14.24
C THR A 746 -2.56 -8.21 -15.05
N VAL A 747 -2.06 -9.44 -14.85
CA VAL A 747 -0.87 -9.99 -15.52
C VAL A 747 -1.17 -11.41 -16.02
N LYS A 748 -0.38 -11.91 -16.97
CA LYS A 748 -0.52 -13.26 -17.53
C LYS A 748 0.82 -13.92 -17.75
#